data_AF-A0AAN6LSR7-F1
#
_entry.id   AF-A0AAN6LSR7-F1
#
_cell.length_a   1.000
_cell.length_b   1.000
_cell.length_c   1.000
_cell.angle_alpha   90.00
_cell.angle_beta   90.00
_cell.angle_gamma   90.00
#
_symmetry.space_group_name_H-M   'P 1'
#
loop_
_entity.id
_entity.type
_entity.pdbx_description
1 polymer ?
#
loop_
_entity_poly.entity_id
_entity_poly.type
_entity_poly.pdbx_seq_one_letter_code
_entity_poly.pdbx_strand_id
1 'polypeptide(L)'
;MDSPVLHNQSDVAHRDHTTLNSANDAHQSPTSPSRENSLGGSPRADHTLSATTPTFENPYDVPEIRTQDIDSDIALQHTYEPVHPIHTESPINYKNEYGYLGARGYGSTFDSDTRSLLSAKHYDHHESRKFLFKTGAYRFLITFGFSVAIGFCLKAYEGFTKPLIMSKVQVRYFNAIMLGLSLGLGLNLASSLKRYAVILRWYLLTRRYVSLEVFDLILGLETLTKVGKLMIISLPGINKVKMLKKLPWFREARTDGTRFTWIACLLWILINIAAQVLVAALSLFWPVDPSNAAPLMTFGNVSVASLQKWSSNRGDEAWYPNTTSMDAASAAGMEAVVYPEFPMIDESKTDLSGLPASVTDDNGAYLYYIMAKEDKDQDCDYVLLPDYTTGGCLNYIASAWEGCGSRCTNLTIYQEKTDDNTTIPISSLFRCNSTVHEVKGDASEFTNLSEDDKKHLYGNDEFARIAAGAVAWTGWWPANYGDRQIKSYLRGSKWSPNKVVSVKDVEELLARYAIGAIAAFDDHGIRHEVANQQAVPTQGQQLNVDWPYVLGLLGGICFLQLAALACLLGFGNRSVVRDESFFSMAMLLKPIMDRIPSKTGMNMSGDEIKNHPKLLFKRVRYDYREGKNGEPNQVDIFIQGRDELESRRSWTPGMYS
;
A
#
# COMPACT_ATOMS: atom_id res chain seq x y z
N MET A 1 -65.13 -36.04 33.48
CA MET A 1 -65.78 -37.31 33.11
C MET A 1 -64.90 -37.96 32.07
N ASP A 2 -64.25 -39.03 32.52
CA ASP A 2 -63.77 -40.22 31.80
C ASP A 2 -62.73 -40.06 30.69
N SER A 3 -61.50 -40.46 31.06
CA SER A 3 -60.57 -41.17 30.18
C SER A 3 -61.21 -42.44 29.60
N PRO A 4 -60.58 -43.02 28.56
CA PRO A 4 -60.17 -44.41 28.75
C PRO A 4 -58.75 -44.74 28.26
N VAL A 5 -58.22 -45.74 28.96
CA VAL A 5 -56.98 -46.51 28.80
C VAL A 5 -57.29 -47.82 28.04
N LEU A 6 -56.36 -48.35 27.24
CA LEU A 6 -56.06 -49.80 27.03
C LEU A 6 -54.86 -49.91 26.05
N HIS A 7 -53.68 -50.43 26.45
CA HIS A 7 -53.20 -51.84 26.36
C HIS A 7 -53.06 -52.36 24.90
N ASN A 8 -52.08 -53.18 24.49
CA ASN A 8 -50.79 -53.73 24.94
C ASN A 8 -50.27 -54.60 23.76
N GLN A 9 -49.05 -55.15 23.88
CA GLN A 9 -48.48 -56.29 23.10
C GLN A 9 -48.05 -56.01 21.65
N SER A 10 -47.00 -56.61 21.09
CA SER A 10 -45.83 -57.40 21.52
C SER A 10 -45.14 -57.81 20.21
N ASP A 11 -43.83 -57.83 20.10
CA ASP A 11 -43.18 -58.89 19.31
C ASP A 11 -41.71 -59.10 19.68
N VAL A 12 -41.39 -60.39 19.68
CA VAL A 12 -40.21 -61.08 20.21
C VAL A 12 -39.32 -61.50 19.04
N ALA A 13 -38.00 -61.41 19.18
CA ALA A 13 -37.09 -62.33 18.50
C ALA A 13 -35.76 -62.50 19.26
N HIS A 14 -35.58 -63.72 19.74
CA HIS A 14 -34.40 -64.32 20.38
C HIS A 14 -33.12 -64.33 19.51
N ARG A 15 -31.96 -64.27 20.17
CA ARG A 15 -30.93 -65.33 20.09
C ARG A 15 -29.85 -65.20 21.19
N ASP A 16 -29.77 -66.25 22.01
CA ASP A 16 -28.67 -66.60 22.94
C ASP A 16 -27.42 -67.08 22.16
N HIS A 17 -26.23 -67.41 22.69
CA HIS A 17 -25.58 -67.66 23.99
C HIS A 17 -24.05 -67.48 23.69
N THR A 18 -23.16 -67.10 24.61
CA THR A 18 -22.32 -68.07 25.37
C THR A 18 -21.44 -67.37 26.42
N THR A 19 -21.28 -68.11 27.52
CA THR A 19 -20.60 -67.87 28.80
C THR A 19 -19.08 -68.09 28.78
N LEU A 20 -18.34 -67.41 29.67
CA LEU A 20 -17.26 -68.05 30.46
C LEU A 20 -16.85 -67.22 31.69
N ASN A 21 -16.45 -67.95 32.74
CA ASN A 21 -16.45 -67.66 34.17
C ASN A 21 -15.16 -67.05 34.76
N SER A 22 -15.32 -66.59 36.02
CA SER A 22 -14.38 -66.62 37.16
C SER A 22 -13.20 -65.64 37.18
N ALA A 23 -12.68 -65.15 38.31
CA ALA A 23 -13.06 -65.06 39.72
C ALA A 23 -11.90 -64.32 40.45
N ASN A 24 -12.17 -63.83 41.66
CA ASN A 24 -11.25 -63.60 42.79
C ASN A 24 -10.45 -62.29 42.92
N ASP A 25 -10.94 -61.47 43.86
CA ASP A 25 -10.35 -61.18 45.17
C ASP A 25 -9.00 -60.44 45.33
N ALA A 26 -9.15 -59.27 45.96
CA ALA A 26 -8.59 -58.89 47.26
C ALA A 26 -7.22 -58.18 47.35
N HIS A 27 -7.35 -56.97 47.90
CA HIS A 27 -6.61 -56.42 49.03
C HIS A 27 -5.18 -55.84 48.89
N GLN A 28 -5.13 -54.62 49.44
CA GLN A 28 -4.12 -54.04 50.35
C GLN A 28 -3.03 -53.13 49.76
N SER A 29 -3.13 -51.88 50.23
CA SER A 29 -2.12 -50.84 50.36
C SER A 29 -0.78 -51.37 50.89
N PRO A 30 0.33 -50.62 50.68
CA PRO A 30 0.99 -50.09 51.87
C PRO A 30 1.63 -48.69 51.73
N THR A 31 1.44 -47.94 52.81
CA THR A 31 2.38 -47.11 53.57
C THR A 31 3.84 -46.94 53.11
N SER A 32 4.28 -45.69 53.19
CA SER A 32 5.66 -45.18 53.30
C SER A 32 6.43 -45.80 54.48
N PRO A 33 7.78 -45.78 54.46
CA PRO A 33 8.46 -44.84 55.37
C PRO A 33 9.81 -44.28 54.87
N SER A 34 10.22 -43.24 55.60
CA SER A 34 11.40 -42.37 55.56
C SER A 34 12.72 -43.04 55.98
N ARG A 35 13.88 -42.60 55.43
CA ARG A 35 15.10 -42.22 56.20
C ARG A 35 16.30 -41.73 55.37
N GLU A 36 16.75 -40.52 55.72
CA GLU A 36 18.11 -39.97 55.98
C GLU A 36 19.41 -40.43 55.25
N ASN A 37 20.12 -39.38 54.78
CA ASN A 37 21.56 -39.04 54.91
C ASN A 37 22.65 -39.85 54.17
N SER A 38 23.30 -39.24 53.16
CA SER A 38 24.51 -38.39 53.33
C SER A 38 25.46 -38.43 52.10
N LEU A 39 26.10 -37.27 51.86
CA LEU A 39 27.47 -37.08 51.35
C LEU A 39 27.85 -37.53 49.92
N GLY A 40 28.19 -36.52 49.11
CA GLY A 40 29.49 -36.51 48.43
C GLY A 40 29.48 -36.39 46.90
N GLY A 41 30.16 -35.35 46.40
CA GLY A 41 30.88 -35.42 45.13
C GLY A 41 30.24 -34.70 43.94
N SER A 42 30.68 -33.47 43.69
CA SER A 42 30.70 -32.88 42.34
C SER A 42 31.78 -33.62 41.53
N PRO A 43 31.56 -33.88 40.22
CA PRO A 43 32.19 -33.01 39.25
C PRO A 43 31.35 -32.69 38.01
N ARG A 44 31.68 -31.52 37.48
CA ARG A 44 31.33 -30.87 36.22
C ARG A 44 31.46 -31.79 34.99
N ALA A 45 30.42 -31.83 34.14
CA ALA A 45 30.53 -32.17 32.73
C ALA A 45 29.41 -31.46 31.95
N ASP A 46 29.81 -30.64 30.99
CA ASP A 46 28.97 -30.12 29.91
C ASP A 46 28.43 -31.29 29.08
N HIS A 47 27.15 -31.26 28.71
CA HIS A 47 26.66 -31.64 27.38
C HIS A 47 25.18 -31.27 27.22
N THR A 48 24.97 -30.33 26.31
CA THR A 48 23.81 -30.13 25.43
C THR A 48 22.89 -31.35 25.25
N LEU A 49 21.58 -31.17 25.50
CA LEU A 49 20.54 -31.90 24.77
C LEU A 49 19.22 -31.11 24.70
N SER A 50 18.77 -31.04 23.45
CA SER A 50 17.53 -30.52 22.87
C SER A 50 16.24 -31.10 23.48
N ALA A 51 15.18 -30.28 23.56
CA ALA A 51 13.78 -30.66 23.28
C ALA A 51 12.89 -29.42 23.49
N THR A 52 12.41 -28.70 22.46
CA THR A 52 11.24 -28.97 21.58
C THR A 52 10.20 -27.87 21.85
N THR A 53 10.13 -26.87 20.98
CA THR A 53 9.08 -25.84 20.99
C THR A 53 8.09 -26.18 19.87
N PRO A 54 6.76 -26.16 20.10
CA PRO A 54 5.79 -26.42 19.05
C PRO A 54 5.71 -25.24 18.07
N THR A 55 5.94 -25.53 16.79
CA THR A 55 5.78 -24.63 15.66
C THR A 55 4.30 -24.49 15.30
N PHE A 56 3.82 -23.24 15.26
CA PHE A 56 2.52 -22.87 14.70
C PHE A 56 2.55 -23.02 13.17
N GLU A 57 1.60 -23.76 12.62
CA GLU A 57 1.36 -23.91 11.18
C GLU A 57 0.82 -22.60 10.58
N ASN A 58 1.35 -22.22 9.42
CA ASN A 58 0.96 -21.04 8.65
C ASN A 58 0.28 -21.53 7.36
N PRO A 59 -1.02 -21.23 7.11
CA PRO A 59 -1.76 -21.82 6.00
C PRO A 59 -1.75 -20.90 4.78
N TYR A 60 -0.69 -20.93 3.97
CA TYR A 60 -0.74 -20.49 2.57
C TYR A 60 0.23 -21.28 1.71
N ASP A 61 -0.32 -22.31 1.05
CA ASP A 61 0.33 -23.05 -0.03
C ASP A 61 0.65 -22.12 -1.21
N VAL A 62 1.93 -22.07 -1.58
CA VAL A 62 2.42 -21.53 -2.84
C VAL A 62 2.53 -22.70 -3.82
N PRO A 63 1.89 -22.68 -5.01
CA PRO A 63 2.07 -23.76 -5.95
C PRO A 63 3.49 -23.74 -6.53
N GLU A 64 4.19 -24.84 -6.26
CA GLU A 64 5.51 -25.21 -6.74
C GLU A 64 5.46 -25.48 -8.26
N ILE A 65 6.09 -24.62 -9.08
CA ILE A 65 6.26 -24.87 -10.51
C ILE A 65 7.42 -25.86 -10.68
N ARG A 66 7.05 -27.12 -10.86
CA ARG A 66 7.92 -28.21 -11.30
C ARG A 66 8.41 -27.93 -12.72
N THR A 67 9.72 -27.71 -12.86
CA THR A 67 10.46 -27.87 -14.10
C THR A 67 10.41 -29.32 -14.55
N GLN A 68 9.83 -29.59 -15.72
CA GLN A 68 10.02 -30.85 -16.42
C GLN A 68 10.23 -30.59 -17.91
N ASP A 69 11.39 -31.07 -18.36
CA ASP A 69 11.90 -31.12 -19.72
C ASP A 69 10.89 -31.76 -20.69
N ILE A 70 10.69 -31.11 -21.83
CA ILE A 70 10.34 -31.78 -23.08
C ILE A 70 11.30 -31.26 -24.13
N ASP A 71 12.26 -32.13 -24.47
CA ASP A 71 13.02 -32.13 -25.70
C ASP A 71 12.06 -32.17 -26.90
N SER A 72 12.20 -31.19 -27.79
CA SER A 72 11.93 -31.40 -29.20
C SER A 72 12.85 -30.50 -30.02
N ASP A 73 13.92 -31.13 -30.52
CA ASP A 73 14.70 -30.69 -31.66
C ASP A 73 13.79 -30.20 -32.79
N ILE A 74 14.05 -29.00 -33.31
CA ILE A 74 14.08 -28.71 -34.76
C ILE A 74 15.01 -27.50 -34.93
N ALA A 75 16.14 -27.76 -35.57
CA ALA A 75 17.07 -26.77 -36.07
C ALA A 75 16.41 -25.90 -37.14
N LEU A 76 16.72 -24.60 -37.17
CA LEU A 76 16.66 -23.83 -38.41
C LEU A 76 17.86 -22.90 -38.56
N GLN A 77 18.81 -23.46 -39.29
CA GLN A 77 19.97 -22.82 -39.87
C GLN A 77 19.52 -22.02 -41.11
N HIS A 78 20.11 -20.84 -41.30
CA HIS A 78 20.43 -20.19 -42.59
C HIS A 78 19.47 -20.38 -43.79
N THR A 79 18.84 -19.30 -44.28
CA THR A 79 19.23 -18.55 -45.50
C THR A 79 18.08 -17.84 -46.23
N TYR A 80 18.47 -16.76 -46.95
CA TYR A 80 17.88 -16.16 -48.16
C TYR A 80 16.65 -15.23 -48.08
N GLU A 81 16.90 -13.97 -48.48
CA GLU A 81 16.02 -13.08 -49.27
C GLU A 81 15.35 -13.86 -50.43
N PRO A 82 14.10 -13.59 -50.85
CA PRO A 82 13.89 -12.54 -51.87
C PRO A 82 12.46 -11.89 -51.99
N VAL A 83 12.44 -10.73 -52.68
CA VAL A 83 11.51 -10.27 -53.76
C VAL A 83 10.01 -9.99 -53.49
N HIS A 84 9.59 -8.81 -53.96
CA HIS A 84 8.24 -8.23 -54.12
C HIS A 84 7.18 -9.13 -54.80
N PRO A 85 5.88 -8.73 -54.69
CA PRO A 85 5.03 -8.72 -55.88
C PRO A 85 4.28 -7.40 -56.11
N ILE A 86 3.91 -7.24 -57.39
CA ILE A 86 3.29 -6.10 -58.08
C ILE A 86 1.82 -6.41 -58.43
N HIS A 87 0.97 -5.38 -58.33
CA HIS A 87 -0.34 -5.08 -58.99
C HIS A 87 -1.51 -6.08 -59.10
N THR A 88 -2.72 -5.59 -58.75
CA THR A 88 -3.84 -5.26 -59.69
C THR A 88 -4.93 -4.44 -58.93
N GLU A 89 -5.17 -3.17 -59.28
CA GLU A 89 -6.37 -2.59 -59.97
C GLU A 89 -7.70 -2.65 -59.17
N SER A 90 -8.65 -1.70 -59.11
CA SER A 90 -8.98 -0.30 -59.53
C SER A 90 -10.38 0.00 -58.88
N PRO A 91 -11.06 1.18 -58.95
CA PRO A 91 -10.89 2.30 -59.87
C PRO A 91 -10.91 3.72 -59.29
N ILE A 92 -10.54 4.59 -60.22
CA ILE A 92 -10.31 6.03 -60.21
C ILE A 92 -11.63 6.81 -60.29
N ASN A 93 -11.69 7.97 -59.62
CA ASN A 93 -12.64 9.04 -59.95
C ASN A 93 -11.89 10.39 -60.01
N TYR A 94 -11.60 10.84 -61.23
CA TYR A 94 -11.00 12.14 -61.53
C TYR A 94 -12.09 13.21 -61.67
N LYS A 95 -11.84 14.40 -61.12
CA LYS A 95 -12.40 15.66 -61.64
C LYS A 95 -11.23 16.58 -61.97
N ASN A 96 -11.00 16.74 -63.28
CA ASN A 96 -10.14 17.76 -63.87
C ASN A 96 -11.01 18.94 -64.33
N GLU A 97 -10.54 20.15 -64.01
CA GLU A 97 -10.87 21.45 -64.59
C GLU A 97 -9.63 22.30 -64.22
N TYR A 98 -8.81 22.88 -65.11
CA TYR A 98 -9.09 23.69 -66.30
C TYR A 98 -8.01 23.53 -67.37
N GLY A 99 -8.41 23.73 -68.63
CA GLY A 99 -7.59 23.55 -69.83
C GLY A 99 -6.78 24.78 -70.26
N TYR A 100 -5.85 24.51 -71.17
CA TYR A 100 -5.13 25.49 -71.98
C TYR A 100 -5.89 25.75 -73.29
N LEU A 101 -6.11 27.03 -73.61
CA LEU A 101 -6.42 27.54 -74.95
C LEU A 101 -5.50 28.72 -75.26
N GLY A 102 -4.99 28.77 -76.49
CA GLY A 102 -3.80 29.53 -76.87
C GLY A 102 -3.99 30.99 -77.31
N ALA A 103 -2.81 31.63 -77.43
CA ALA A 103 -2.38 32.68 -78.37
C ALA A 103 -3.19 33.98 -78.53
N ARG A 104 -2.62 35.11 -78.07
CA ARG A 104 -2.07 36.23 -78.90
C ARG A 104 -1.85 37.50 -78.06
N GLY A 105 -0.68 38.10 -78.23
CA GLY A 105 -0.51 39.58 -78.25
C GLY A 105 0.10 40.23 -77.02
N TYR A 106 1.21 40.97 -77.26
CA TYR A 106 1.81 42.04 -76.43
C TYR A 106 2.30 41.61 -75.04
N GLY A 107 3.55 41.79 -74.61
CA GLY A 107 4.55 42.81 -74.90
C GLY A 107 5.19 43.16 -73.55
N SER A 108 6.48 42.87 -73.40
CA SER A 108 7.39 43.31 -72.32
C SER A 108 6.96 43.17 -70.85
N THR A 109 7.51 42.17 -70.13
CA THR A 109 7.91 42.23 -68.68
C THR A 109 8.51 40.90 -68.18
N PHE A 110 9.14 40.09 -69.03
CA PHE A 110 9.62 38.75 -68.64
C PHE A 110 11.00 38.73 -67.97
N ASP A 111 11.45 39.82 -67.35
CA ASP A 111 12.84 39.92 -66.82
C ASP A 111 12.94 40.26 -65.32
N SER A 112 11.82 40.35 -64.58
CA SER A 112 11.84 40.57 -63.12
C SER A 112 11.53 39.34 -62.27
N ASP A 113 10.75 38.38 -62.78
CA ASP A 113 10.09 37.38 -61.92
C ASP A 113 10.85 36.05 -61.80
N THR A 114 11.86 35.83 -62.64
CA THR A 114 12.75 34.66 -62.52
C THR A 114 13.73 34.77 -61.34
N ARG A 115 13.91 35.99 -60.78
CA ARG A 115 14.70 36.22 -59.55
C ARG A 115 13.93 35.88 -58.27
N SER A 116 12.60 35.84 -58.31
CA SER A 116 11.75 35.53 -57.14
C SER A 116 11.50 34.04 -56.88
N LEU A 117 11.96 33.14 -57.76
CA LEU A 117 11.80 31.69 -57.62
C LEU A 117 13.00 30.96 -56.98
N LEU A 118 14.06 31.69 -56.63
CA LEU A 118 15.12 31.22 -55.72
C LEU A 118 14.70 31.62 -54.30
N SER A 119 13.84 30.81 -53.68
CA SER A 119 13.21 31.10 -52.38
C SER A 119 14.24 31.23 -51.25
N ALA A 120 14.81 32.42 -51.10
CA ALA A 120 15.66 32.78 -49.99
C ALA A 120 14.77 33.04 -48.76
N LYS A 121 15.01 32.31 -47.67
CA LYS A 121 14.26 32.41 -46.42
C LYS A 121 14.82 33.57 -45.60
N HIS A 122 13.97 34.52 -45.23
CA HIS A 122 14.36 35.61 -44.35
C HIS A 122 14.59 35.07 -42.93
N TYR A 123 15.81 35.24 -42.42
CA TYR A 123 16.17 34.89 -41.05
C TYR A 123 16.15 36.14 -40.18
N ASP A 124 15.19 36.17 -39.26
CA ASP A 124 15.11 37.14 -38.18
C ASP A 124 15.24 36.42 -36.83
N HIS A 125 16.11 36.94 -35.97
CA HIS A 125 16.31 36.46 -34.61
C HIS A 125 15.03 36.57 -33.76
N HIS A 126 14.21 37.59 -33.99
CA HIS A 126 13.00 37.78 -33.22
C HIS A 126 11.91 36.77 -33.62
N GLU A 127 11.69 36.56 -34.91
CA GLU A 127 10.75 35.56 -35.42
C GLU A 127 11.20 34.12 -35.09
N SER A 128 12.50 33.83 -35.18
CA SER A 128 13.05 32.53 -34.77
C SER A 128 12.81 32.25 -33.28
N ARG A 129 13.00 33.26 -32.40
CA ARG A 129 12.68 33.14 -30.97
C ARG A 129 11.20 32.90 -30.71
N LYS A 130 10.31 33.64 -31.38
CA LYS A 130 8.85 33.44 -31.27
C LYS A 130 8.45 32.02 -31.67
N PHE A 131 8.99 31.53 -32.78
CA PHE A 131 8.71 30.17 -33.26
C PHE A 131 9.18 29.10 -32.27
N LEU A 132 10.41 29.22 -31.76
CA LEU A 132 10.97 28.31 -30.76
C LEU A 132 10.18 28.37 -29.45
N PHE A 133 9.83 29.57 -28.99
CA PHE A 133 9.03 29.77 -27.79
C PHE A 133 7.64 29.16 -27.95
N LYS A 134 6.91 29.44 -29.04
CA LYS A 134 5.57 28.88 -29.28
C LYS A 134 5.59 27.36 -29.31
N THR A 135 6.56 26.78 -30.02
CA THR A 135 6.71 25.31 -30.15
C THR A 135 7.07 24.66 -28.81
N GLY A 136 8.00 25.26 -28.07
CA GLY A 136 8.43 24.75 -26.77
C GLY A 136 7.40 24.96 -25.66
N ALA A 137 6.74 26.12 -25.63
CA ALA A 137 5.69 26.45 -24.68
C ALA A 137 4.47 25.54 -24.85
N TYR A 138 4.05 25.24 -26.08
CA TYR A 138 2.98 24.27 -26.34
C TYR A 138 3.28 22.90 -25.73
N ARG A 139 4.49 22.38 -25.94
CA ARG A 139 4.91 21.09 -25.38
C ARG A 139 5.04 21.11 -23.86
N PHE A 140 5.50 22.23 -23.30
CA PHE A 140 5.54 22.45 -21.86
C PHE A 140 4.14 22.48 -21.24
N LEU A 141 3.18 23.15 -21.88
CA LEU A 141 1.78 23.18 -21.44
C LEU A 141 1.15 21.77 -21.41
N ILE A 142 1.48 20.90 -22.37
CA ILE A 142 1.04 19.50 -22.34
C ILE A 142 1.60 18.78 -21.11
N THR A 143 2.90 18.90 -20.82
CA THR A 143 3.51 18.30 -19.63
C THR A 143 2.88 18.83 -18.35
N PHE A 144 2.71 20.14 -18.26
CA PHE A 144 2.04 20.78 -17.13
C PHE A 144 0.61 20.26 -16.97
N GLY A 145 -0.13 20.08 -18.07
CA GLY A 145 -1.46 19.48 -18.08
C GLY A 145 -1.48 18.05 -17.53
N PHE A 146 -0.54 17.19 -17.95
CA PHE A 146 -0.39 15.85 -17.38
C PHE A 146 -0.04 15.89 -15.88
N SER A 147 0.88 16.77 -15.46
CA SER A 147 1.23 16.92 -14.04
C SER A 147 0.03 17.34 -13.20
N VAL A 148 -0.77 18.30 -13.67
CA VAL A 148 -2.00 18.74 -13.01
C VAL A 148 -3.04 17.62 -12.99
N ALA A 149 -3.20 16.88 -14.08
CA ALA A 149 -4.13 15.75 -14.15
C ALA A 149 -3.76 14.64 -13.16
N ILE A 150 -2.46 14.31 -13.02
CA ILE A 150 -1.96 13.36 -12.01
C ILE A 150 -2.28 13.86 -10.61
N GLY A 151 -1.95 15.11 -10.28
CA GLY A 151 -2.25 15.70 -8.97
C GLY A 151 -3.74 15.73 -8.66
N PHE A 152 -4.58 16.04 -9.66
CA PHE A 152 -6.03 16.02 -9.52
C PHE A 152 -6.57 14.61 -9.30
N CYS A 153 -6.12 13.62 -10.07
CA CYS A 153 -6.49 12.22 -9.88
C CYS A 153 -6.11 11.72 -8.48
N LEU A 154 -4.88 11.98 -8.03
CA LEU A 154 -4.46 11.61 -6.68
C LEU A 154 -5.36 12.26 -5.61
N LYS A 155 -5.67 13.55 -5.74
CA LYS A 155 -6.53 14.24 -4.77
C LYS A 155 -7.98 13.73 -4.80
N ALA A 156 -8.50 13.41 -5.98
CA ALA A 156 -9.85 12.89 -6.14
C ALA A 156 -10.02 11.51 -5.49
N TYR A 157 -9.00 10.64 -5.56
CA TYR A 157 -9.02 9.30 -4.98
C TYR A 157 -8.54 9.24 -3.52
N GLU A 158 -7.77 10.23 -3.05
CA GLU A 158 -7.49 10.43 -1.62
C GLU A 158 -8.72 10.98 -0.88
N GLY A 159 -9.48 11.86 -1.53
CA GLY A 159 -10.65 12.55 -0.98
C GLY A 159 -10.35 14.00 -0.58
N PHE A 160 -11.29 14.90 -0.86
CA PHE A 160 -11.12 16.34 -0.59
C PHE A 160 -11.40 16.73 0.86
N THR A 161 -12.36 16.05 1.52
CA THR A 161 -12.81 16.38 2.89
C THR A 161 -12.70 15.18 3.83
N LYS A 162 -12.98 13.97 3.33
CA LYS A 162 -12.87 12.71 4.06
C LYS A 162 -12.07 11.71 3.22
N PRO A 163 -11.30 10.81 3.86
CA PRO A 163 -10.58 9.77 3.14
C PRO A 163 -11.55 8.91 2.36
N LEU A 164 -11.32 8.77 1.05
CA LEU A 164 -12.14 7.92 0.20
C LEU A 164 -11.68 6.47 0.35
N ILE A 165 -12.60 5.60 0.74
CA ILE A 165 -12.35 4.17 0.83
C ILE A 165 -12.73 3.54 -0.51
N MET A 166 -11.74 2.95 -1.17
CA MET A 166 -11.87 2.32 -2.47
C MET A 166 -12.16 0.84 -2.35
N SER A 167 -13.01 0.35 -3.26
CA SER A 167 -13.16 -1.08 -3.53
C SER A 167 -12.03 -1.60 -4.42
N LYS A 168 -11.84 -2.93 -4.44
CA LYS A 168 -10.85 -3.61 -5.31
C LYS A 168 -11.01 -3.23 -6.80
N VAL A 169 -12.23 -2.98 -7.25
CA VAL A 169 -12.52 -2.59 -8.63
C VAL A 169 -12.09 -1.14 -8.89
N GLN A 170 -12.38 -0.24 -7.95
CA GLN A 170 -11.96 1.16 -8.04
C GLN A 170 -10.44 1.31 -8.05
N VAL A 171 -9.71 0.49 -7.28
CA VAL A 171 -8.25 0.47 -7.29
C VAL A 171 -7.69 0.04 -8.66
N ARG A 172 -8.33 -0.90 -9.35
CA ARG A 172 -7.94 -1.26 -10.73
C ARG A 172 -8.11 -0.11 -11.70
N TYR A 173 -9.23 0.62 -11.62
CA TYR A 173 -9.45 1.80 -12.46
C TYR A 173 -8.45 2.91 -12.16
N PHE A 174 -8.20 3.20 -10.89
CA PHE A 174 -7.19 4.15 -10.45
C PHE A 174 -5.81 3.80 -11.01
N ASN A 175 -5.36 2.56 -10.85
CA ASN A 175 -4.06 2.12 -11.35
C ASN A 175 -3.94 2.24 -12.87
N ALA A 176 -5.00 1.90 -13.62
CA ALA A 176 -5.02 2.02 -15.07
C ALA A 176 -4.93 3.49 -15.53
N ILE A 177 -5.67 4.39 -14.89
CA ILE A 177 -5.64 5.84 -15.18
C ILE A 177 -4.25 6.41 -14.87
N MET A 178 -3.70 6.10 -13.69
CA MET A 178 -2.38 6.59 -13.26
C MET A 178 -1.25 6.09 -14.14
N LEU A 179 -1.31 4.83 -14.58
CA LEU A 179 -0.36 4.28 -15.55
C LEU A 179 -0.44 5.04 -16.89
N GLY A 180 -1.66 5.27 -17.40
CA GLY A 180 -1.88 6.00 -18.66
C GLY A 180 -1.35 7.44 -18.60
N LEU A 181 -1.66 8.16 -17.52
CA LEU A 181 -1.19 9.54 -17.31
C LEU A 181 0.34 9.60 -17.16
N SER A 182 0.95 8.68 -16.41
CA SER A 182 2.40 8.64 -16.19
C SER A 182 3.16 8.30 -17.47
N LEU A 183 2.66 7.34 -18.26
CA LEU A 183 3.23 7.02 -19.57
C LEU A 183 3.10 8.20 -20.54
N GLY A 184 1.94 8.86 -20.58
CA GLY A 184 1.72 10.06 -21.38
C GLY A 184 2.71 11.19 -21.04
N LEU A 185 2.91 11.43 -19.74
CA LEU A 185 3.89 12.39 -19.23
C LEU A 185 5.33 12.04 -19.69
N GLY A 186 5.75 10.78 -19.50
CA GLY A 186 7.09 10.32 -19.87
C GLY A 186 7.36 10.38 -21.38
N LEU A 187 6.39 10.02 -22.20
CA LEU A 187 6.49 10.09 -23.66
C LEU A 187 6.54 11.53 -24.16
N ASN A 188 5.71 12.43 -23.61
CA ASN A 188 5.74 13.85 -23.99
C ASN A 188 7.08 14.51 -23.61
N LEU A 189 7.61 14.18 -22.44
CA LEU A 189 8.91 14.67 -21.97
C LEU A 189 10.04 14.19 -22.88
N ALA A 190 10.10 12.89 -23.19
CA ALA A 190 11.11 12.32 -24.08
C ALA A 190 11.03 12.93 -25.50
N SER A 191 9.82 13.04 -26.06
CA SER A 191 9.59 13.65 -27.36
C SER A 191 10.03 15.12 -27.40
N SER A 192 9.79 15.86 -26.32
CA SER A 192 10.20 17.26 -26.16
C SER A 192 11.71 17.41 -26.13
N LEU A 193 12.39 16.64 -25.27
CA LEU A 193 13.85 16.63 -25.21
C LEU A 193 14.47 16.25 -26.56
N LYS A 194 13.97 15.20 -27.22
CA LYS A 194 14.42 14.82 -28.57
C LYS A 194 14.36 16.00 -29.54
N ARG A 195 13.22 16.70 -29.62
CA ARG A 195 13.06 17.86 -30.53
C ARG A 195 14.01 19.00 -30.19
N TYR A 196 14.26 19.25 -28.90
CA TYR A 196 15.18 20.31 -28.47
C TYR A 196 16.63 19.99 -28.88
N ALA A 197 17.08 18.73 -28.75
CA ALA A 197 18.40 18.32 -29.23
C ALA A 197 18.55 18.47 -30.74
N VAL A 198 17.52 18.10 -31.52
CA VAL A 198 17.54 18.24 -32.98
C VAL A 198 17.68 19.69 -33.42
N ILE A 199 17.09 20.64 -32.70
CA ILE A 199 17.27 22.07 -33.00
C ILE A 199 18.65 22.54 -32.54
N LEU A 200 19.09 22.15 -31.34
CA LEU A 200 20.40 22.52 -30.79
C LEU A 200 21.59 22.00 -31.60
N ARG A 201 21.43 20.93 -32.39
CA ARG A 201 22.51 20.38 -33.24
C ARG A 201 23.08 21.43 -34.19
N TRP A 202 22.24 22.31 -34.74
CA TRP A 202 22.67 23.35 -35.66
C TRP A 202 23.60 24.35 -34.97
N TYR A 203 23.26 24.76 -33.75
CA TYR A 203 24.14 25.59 -32.93
C TYR A 203 25.48 24.90 -32.65
N LEU A 204 25.48 23.62 -32.32
CA LEU A 204 26.72 22.85 -32.09
C LEU A 204 27.61 22.79 -33.33
N LEU A 205 27.02 22.67 -34.53
CA LEU A 205 27.75 22.63 -35.81
C LEU A 205 28.33 23.99 -36.22
N THR A 206 27.71 25.10 -35.83
CA THR A 206 28.23 26.45 -36.13
C THR A 206 29.47 26.83 -35.32
N ARG A 207 29.67 26.20 -34.15
CA ARG A 207 30.63 26.70 -33.17
C ARG A 207 32.08 26.36 -33.51
N ARG A 208 32.34 25.32 -34.31
CA ARG A 208 33.69 24.78 -34.51
C ARG A 208 33.82 23.89 -35.75
N TYR A 209 35.05 23.73 -36.22
CA TYR A 209 35.43 22.72 -37.20
C TYR A 209 35.49 21.33 -36.55
N VAL A 210 34.70 20.39 -37.05
CA VAL A 210 34.60 18.99 -36.59
C VAL A 210 35.05 18.01 -37.67
N SER A 211 35.47 16.80 -37.29
CA SER A 211 35.69 15.72 -38.26
C SER A 211 34.38 15.32 -38.95
N LEU A 212 34.44 14.75 -40.16
CA LEU A 212 33.24 14.30 -40.90
C LEU A 212 32.42 13.25 -40.14
N GLU A 213 33.08 12.39 -39.37
CA GLU A 213 32.40 11.42 -38.52
C GLU A 213 31.64 12.10 -37.37
N VAL A 214 32.27 13.04 -36.67
CA VAL A 214 31.61 13.81 -35.61
C VAL A 214 30.50 14.69 -36.18
N PHE A 215 30.67 15.23 -37.39
CA PHE A 215 29.63 15.96 -38.10
C PHE A 215 28.38 15.09 -38.33
N ASP A 216 28.57 13.87 -38.87
CA ASP A 216 27.49 12.89 -39.09
C ASP A 216 26.81 12.47 -37.78
N LEU A 217 27.60 12.22 -36.72
CA LEU A 217 27.06 11.90 -35.39
C LEU A 217 26.25 13.06 -34.78
N ILE A 218 26.70 14.31 -34.96
CA ILE A 218 25.96 15.50 -34.51
C ILE A 218 24.67 15.67 -35.31
N LEU A 219 24.69 15.40 -36.62
CA LEU A 219 23.48 15.36 -37.43
C LEU A 219 22.50 14.29 -36.95
N GLY A 220 23.00 13.13 -36.55
CA GLY A 220 22.24 12.01 -35.96
C GLY A 220 21.89 12.13 -34.48
N LEU A 221 22.04 13.32 -33.84
CA LEU A 221 21.77 13.56 -32.40
C LEU A 221 20.35 13.20 -31.95
N GLU A 222 19.45 12.96 -32.88
CA GLU A 222 18.08 12.51 -32.59
C GLU A 222 18.02 11.10 -31.95
N THR A 223 19.07 10.29 -32.12
CA THR A 223 19.16 8.94 -31.56
C THR A 223 20.17 8.91 -30.41
N LEU A 224 19.75 8.41 -29.24
CA LEU A 224 20.61 8.28 -28.06
C LEU A 224 21.83 7.38 -28.32
N THR A 225 21.71 6.40 -29.23
CA THR A 225 22.82 5.53 -29.63
C THR A 225 23.93 6.30 -30.34
N LYS A 226 23.59 7.23 -31.24
CA LYS A 226 24.57 8.11 -31.90
C LYS A 226 25.18 9.11 -30.91
N VAL A 227 24.39 9.62 -29.95
CA VAL A 227 24.92 10.45 -28.85
C VAL A 227 25.90 9.66 -27.98
N GLY A 228 25.61 8.39 -27.70
CA GLY A 228 26.51 7.47 -26.98
C GLY A 228 27.80 7.20 -27.75
N LYS A 229 27.72 6.93 -29.07
CA LYS A 229 28.92 6.79 -29.92
C LYS A 229 29.75 8.10 -29.91
N LEU A 230 29.09 9.25 -29.99
CA LEU A 230 29.74 10.57 -29.92
C LEU A 230 30.41 10.83 -28.56
N MET A 231 29.77 10.42 -27.46
CA MET A 231 30.33 10.50 -26.11
C MET A 231 31.63 9.69 -26.02
N ILE A 232 31.62 8.46 -26.52
CA ILE A 232 32.76 7.55 -26.49
C ILE A 232 33.92 8.05 -27.36
N ILE A 233 33.66 8.52 -28.57
CA ILE A 233 34.71 9.06 -29.46
C ILE A 233 35.36 10.32 -28.86
N SER A 234 34.59 11.12 -28.13
CA SER A 234 35.08 12.36 -27.52
C SER A 234 35.67 12.21 -26.11
N LEU A 235 35.79 10.97 -25.59
CA LEU A 235 36.29 10.72 -24.24
C LEU A 235 37.81 10.95 -24.16
N PRO A 236 38.30 11.79 -23.24
CA PRO A 236 39.73 12.05 -23.09
C PRO A 236 40.44 10.80 -22.54
N GLY A 237 41.51 10.36 -23.21
CA GLY A 237 42.40 9.30 -22.71
C GLY A 237 42.13 7.88 -23.23
N ILE A 238 41.01 7.62 -23.92
CA ILE A 238 40.72 6.31 -24.55
C ILE A 238 41.86 5.86 -25.49
N ASN A 239 42.49 6.82 -26.18
CA ASN A 239 43.61 6.53 -27.09
C ASN A 239 44.86 5.94 -26.42
N LYS A 240 44.98 6.03 -25.09
CA LYS A 240 46.10 5.44 -24.34
C LYS A 240 45.90 3.95 -24.03
N VAL A 241 44.67 3.44 -24.08
CA VAL A 241 44.37 2.05 -23.71
C VAL A 241 44.34 1.18 -24.96
N LYS A 242 45.45 0.48 -25.24
CA LYS A 242 45.60 -0.39 -26.43
C LYS A 242 44.53 -1.49 -26.52
N MET A 243 44.00 -1.95 -25.38
CA MET A 243 43.00 -3.03 -25.34
C MET A 243 41.64 -2.59 -25.90
N LEU A 244 41.21 -1.37 -25.58
CA LEU A 244 39.93 -0.83 -26.04
C LEU A 244 39.92 -0.61 -27.55
N LYS A 245 41.06 -0.34 -28.20
CA LYS A 245 41.17 -0.19 -29.67
C LYS A 245 40.79 -1.45 -30.47
N LYS A 246 40.72 -2.63 -29.84
CA LYS A 246 40.27 -3.88 -30.51
C LYS A 246 38.76 -3.92 -30.73
N LEU A 247 37.99 -3.16 -29.96
CA LEU A 247 36.53 -3.16 -30.07
C LEU A 247 36.08 -2.25 -31.23
N PRO A 248 35.11 -2.68 -32.06
CA PRO A 248 34.65 -1.92 -33.23
C PRO A 248 34.24 -0.48 -32.92
N TRP A 249 33.64 -0.25 -31.75
CA TRP A 249 33.20 1.07 -31.28
C TRP A 249 34.33 2.05 -30.94
N PHE A 250 35.54 1.55 -30.68
CA PHE A 250 36.68 2.34 -30.17
C PHE A 250 37.83 2.44 -31.18
N ARG A 251 37.69 1.79 -32.34
CA ARG A 251 38.71 1.76 -33.40
C ARG A 251 38.89 3.13 -34.09
N GLU A 252 37.88 3.99 -33.99
CA GLU A 252 37.78 5.30 -34.68
C GLU A 252 38.00 6.52 -33.77
N ALA A 253 38.52 6.33 -32.54
CA ALA A 253 38.75 7.42 -31.59
C ALA A 253 39.79 8.45 -32.10
N ARG A 254 39.35 9.40 -32.93
CA ARG A 254 40.16 10.53 -33.41
C ARG A 254 40.21 11.58 -32.30
N THR A 255 41.39 12.15 -32.07
CA THR A 255 41.60 13.27 -31.13
C THR A 255 40.95 14.55 -31.66
N ASP A 256 39.62 14.59 -31.58
CA ASP A 256 38.89 15.85 -31.64
C ASP A 256 39.14 16.53 -30.29
N GLY A 257 39.94 17.61 -30.32
CA GLY A 257 40.56 18.26 -29.15
C GLY A 257 39.59 18.97 -28.21
N THR A 258 38.47 18.34 -27.87
CA THR A 258 37.31 19.00 -27.28
C THR A 258 37.00 18.42 -25.92
N ARG A 259 37.59 19.04 -24.90
CA ARG A 259 37.52 18.60 -23.50
C ARG A 259 36.11 18.51 -22.91
N PHE A 260 35.11 19.17 -23.51
CA PHE A 260 33.78 19.35 -22.94
C PHE A 260 32.62 18.64 -23.68
N THR A 261 32.83 18.06 -24.87
CA THR A 261 31.70 17.45 -25.60
C THR A 261 31.22 16.15 -25.02
N TRP A 262 32.13 15.33 -24.51
CA TRP A 262 31.75 14.10 -23.82
C TRP A 262 30.90 14.41 -22.58
N ILE A 263 31.20 15.51 -21.87
CA ILE A 263 30.42 15.99 -20.71
C ILE A 263 29.02 16.40 -21.16
N ALA A 264 28.89 17.14 -22.27
CA ALA A 264 27.58 17.53 -22.79
C ALA A 264 26.75 16.31 -23.25
N CYS A 265 27.39 15.32 -23.88
CA CYS A 265 26.72 14.08 -24.29
C CYS A 265 26.32 13.22 -23.08
N LEU A 266 27.20 13.11 -22.08
CA LEU A 266 26.92 12.41 -20.83
C LEU A 266 25.76 13.09 -20.10
N LEU A 267 25.80 14.42 -19.95
CA LEU A 267 24.73 15.20 -19.34
C LEU A 267 23.41 15.00 -20.08
N TRP A 268 23.44 14.97 -21.42
CA TRP A 268 22.24 14.71 -22.23
C TRP A 268 21.65 13.32 -21.96
N ILE A 269 22.49 12.29 -21.91
CA ILE A 269 22.07 10.92 -21.60
C ILE A 269 21.52 10.85 -20.17
N LEU A 270 22.21 11.45 -19.20
CA LEU A 270 21.76 11.50 -17.81
C LEU A 270 20.42 12.21 -17.65
N ILE A 271 20.19 13.32 -18.37
CA ILE A 271 18.89 14.01 -18.34
C ILE A 271 17.78 13.10 -18.88
N ASN A 272 18.01 12.35 -19.97
CA ASN A 272 17.01 11.44 -20.52
C ASN A 272 16.74 10.25 -19.59
N ILE A 273 17.77 9.69 -18.95
CA ILE A 273 17.61 8.60 -17.97
C ILE A 273 16.90 9.11 -16.72
N ALA A 274 17.36 10.23 -16.15
CA ALA A 274 16.77 10.84 -14.96
C ALA A 274 15.30 11.21 -15.19
N ALA A 275 14.95 11.74 -16.36
CA ALA A 275 13.57 12.03 -16.74
C ALA A 275 12.66 10.78 -16.65
N GLN A 276 13.11 9.63 -17.17
CA GLN A 276 12.33 8.38 -17.10
C GLN A 276 12.27 7.80 -15.69
N VAL A 277 13.39 7.87 -14.96
CA VAL A 277 13.45 7.42 -13.55
C VAL A 277 12.52 8.26 -12.68
N LEU A 278 12.48 9.58 -12.86
CA LEU A 278 11.57 10.46 -12.13
C LEU A 278 10.11 10.08 -12.37
N VAL A 279 9.73 9.83 -13.62
CA VAL A 279 8.36 9.41 -13.98
C VAL A 279 8.02 8.05 -13.37
N ALA A 280 8.95 7.09 -13.39
CA ALA A 280 8.75 5.78 -12.78
C ALA A 280 8.69 5.85 -11.24
N ALA A 281 9.51 6.69 -10.62
CA ALA A 281 9.57 6.85 -9.17
C ALA A 281 8.32 7.48 -8.58
N LEU A 282 7.52 8.20 -9.40
CA LEU A 282 6.25 8.76 -8.95
C LEU A 282 5.36 7.68 -8.29
N SER A 283 5.26 6.47 -8.86
CA SER A 283 4.37 5.42 -8.31
C SER A 283 4.73 4.88 -6.94
N LEU A 284 5.89 5.25 -6.39
CA LEU A 284 6.31 4.86 -5.04
C LEU A 284 5.66 5.73 -3.95
N PHE A 285 5.16 6.91 -4.28
CA PHE A 285 4.71 7.92 -3.31
C PHE A 285 3.18 8.02 -3.17
N TRP A 286 2.47 7.02 -3.68
CA TRP A 286 1.03 6.86 -3.46
C TRP A 286 0.63 5.39 -3.22
N PRO A 287 1.18 4.73 -2.18
CA PRO A 287 0.76 3.37 -1.85
C PRO A 287 -0.77 3.28 -1.63
N VAL A 288 -1.31 2.13 -2.02
CA VAL A 288 -2.72 1.76 -1.77
C VAL A 288 -2.71 0.76 -0.63
N ASP A 289 -2.99 1.26 0.57
CA ASP A 289 -2.94 0.48 1.81
C ASP A 289 -4.35 0.06 2.25
N PRO A 290 -4.50 -0.98 3.09
CA PRO A 290 -5.76 -1.25 3.75
C PRO A 290 -6.19 -0.06 4.63
N SER A 291 -7.47 0.31 4.55
CA SER A 291 -8.06 1.38 5.35
C SER A 291 -8.14 0.96 6.82
N ASN A 292 -7.51 1.74 7.70
CA ASN A 292 -7.64 1.60 9.16
C ASN A 292 -8.67 2.57 9.75
N ALA A 293 -9.17 3.53 8.96
CA ALA A 293 -10.03 4.61 9.46
C ALA A 293 -11.51 4.24 9.45
N ALA A 294 -11.95 3.50 8.42
CA ALA A 294 -13.30 2.94 8.36
C ALA A 294 -13.35 1.73 7.41
N PRO A 295 -14.24 0.76 7.69
CA PRO A 295 -14.47 -0.36 6.81
C PRO A 295 -15.28 0.06 5.58
N LEU A 296 -15.08 -0.66 4.47
CA LEU A 296 -15.93 -0.56 3.29
C LEU A 296 -17.20 -1.37 3.54
N MET A 297 -18.36 -0.71 3.54
CA MET A 297 -19.64 -1.40 3.67
C MET A 297 -20.04 -2.04 2.33
N THR A 298 -20.30 -3.35 2.35
CA THR A 298 -20.73 -4.11 1.18
C THR A 298 -21.93 -5.00 1.51
N PHE A 299 -22.66 -5.43 0.49
CA PHE A 299 -23.76 -6.37 0.67
C PHE A 299 -23.20 -7.79 0.88
N GLY A 300 -23.66 -8.50 1.91
CA GLY A 300 -23.23 -9.86 2.19
C GLY A 300 -23.76 -10.43 3.51
N ASN A 301 -23.11 -11.48 4.00
CA ASN A 301 -23.40 -12.06 5.31
C ASN A 301 -22.48 -11.42 6.36
N VAL A 302 -23.01 -11.14 7.54
CA VAL A 302 -22.26 -10.61 8.68
C VAL A 302 -22.21 -11.64 9.80
N SER A 303 -21.03 -11.84 10.35
CA SER A 303 -20.85 -12.64 11.57
C SER A 303 -21.03 -11.72 12.77
N VAL A 304 -21.91 -12.07 13.70
CA VAL A 304 -22.16 -11.36 14.96
C VAL A 304 -21.96 -12.31 16.14
N ALA A 305 -21.72 -11.80 17.35
CA ALA A 305 -21.72 -12.66 18.53
C ALA A 305 -23.14 -13.12 18.87
N SER A 306 -23.26 -14.37 19.28
CA SER A 306 -24.51 -15.00 19.69
C SER A 306 -24.72 -14.85 21.19
N LEU A 307 -25.53 -13.87 21.60
CA LEU A 307 -25.84 -13.57 23.01
C LEU A 307 -26.86 -14.55 23.65
N GLN A 308 -26.93 -15.78 23.18
CA GLN A 308 -27.80 -16.82 23.76
C GLN A 308 -27.11 -17.65 24.84
N LYS A 309 -25.81 -17.89 24.71
CA LYS A 309 -25.05 -18.76 25.60
C LYS A 309 -23.59 -18.35 25.64
N TRP A 310 -22.96 -18.48 26.80
CA TRP A 310 -21.55 -18.13 27.00
C TRP A 310 -20.59 -19.26 26.62
N SER A 311 -21.07 -20.51 26.47
CA SER A 311 -20.25 -21.66 26.10
C SER A 311 -20.96 -22.60 25.12
N SER A 312 -20.21 -23.22 24.23
CA SER A 312 -20.71 -24.23 23.28
C SER A 312 -20.91 -25.60 23.91
N ASN A 313 -20.22 -25.87 25.01
CA ASN A 313 -20.28 -27.15 25.70
C ASN A 313 -21.66 -27.32 26.35
N ARG A 314 -22.32 -28.44 26.03
CA ARG A 314 -23.48 -28.91 26.79
C ARG A 314 -22.99 -29.09 28.21
N GLY A 315 -23.55 -28.35 29.17
CA GLY A 315 -23.21 -28.56 30.58
C GLY A 315 -23.28 -30.05 30.86
N ASP A 316 -22.21 -30.60 31.42
CA ASP A 316 -22.22 -31.98 31.87
C ASP A 316 -23.47 -32.20 32.73
N GLU A 317 -24.01 -33.43 32.77
CA GLU A 317 -25.16 -33.83 33.60
C GLU A 317 -24.89 -33.72 35.12
N ALA A 318 -24.05 -32.78 35.54
CA ALA A 318 -23.92 -32.33 36.91
C ALA A 318 -25.17 -31.55 37.34
N TRP A 319 -25.41 -31.53 38.65
CA TRP A 319 -26.58 -30.96 39.32
C TRP A 319 -26.95 -29.49 38.98
N TYR A 320 -26.13 -28.76 38.19
CA TYR A 320 -26.36 -27.36 37.82
C TYR A 320 -25.97 -27.08 36.35
N PRO A 321 -26.92 -26.85 35.43
CA PRO A 321 -26.70 -26.90 33.98
C PRO A 321 -25.87 -25.75 33.35
N ASN A 322 -25.40 -24.76 34.12
CA ASN A 322 -24.83 -23.50 33.58
C ASN A 322 -23.44 -23.12 34.11
N THR A 323 -22.75 -24.01 34.83
CA THR A 323 -21.44 -23.72 35.45
C THR A 323 -20.38 -23.30 34.43
N THR A 324 -20.34 -23.96 33.27
CA THR A 324 -19.43 -23.63 32.16
C THR A 324 -19.70 -22.24 31.58
N SER A 325 -20.96 -21.82 31.50
CA SER A 325 -21.33 -20.49 31.02
C SER A 325 -20.98 -19.39 32.03
N MET A 326 -21.12 -19.68 33.33
CA MET A 326 -20.72 -18.78 34.42
C MET A 326 -19.21 -18.55 34.43
N ASP A 327 -18.42 -19.62 34.33
CA ASP A 327 -16.95 -19.53 34.25
C ASP A 327 -16.50 -18.79 32.98
N ALA A 328 -17.08 -19.10 31.81
CA ALA A 328 -16.79 -18.40 30.56
C ALA A 328 -17.06 -16.88 30.66
N ALA A 329 -18.17 -16.47 31.28
CA ALA A 329 -18.46 -15.05 31.51
C ALA A 329 -17.45 -14.39 32.46
N SER A 330 -17.01 -15.12 33.49
CA SER A 330 -15.96 -14.67 34.39
C SER A 330 -14.64 -14.46 33.66
N ALA A 331 -14.24 -15.40 32.80
CA ALA A 331 -13.03 -15.34 32.00
C ALA A 331 -13.07 -14.16 31.02
N ALA A 332 -14.19 -13.95 30.32
CA ALA A 332 -14.37 -12.80 29.43
C ALA A 332 -14.24 -11.47 30.18
N GLY A 333 -14.81 -11.34 31.39
CA GLY A 333 -14.64 -10.14 32.20
C GLY A 333 -13.21 -9.91 32.70
N MET A 334 -12.42 -10.98 32.89
CA MET A 334 -10.99 -10.87 33.16
C MET A 334 -10.20 -10.41 31.95
N GLU A 335 -10.58 -10.83 30.74
CA GLU A 335 -9.96 -10.39 29.50
C GLU A 335 -10.17 -8.89 29.27
N ALA A 336 -11.39 -8.39 29.54
CA ALA A 336 -11.74 -6.99 29.41
C ALA A 336 -10.92 -6.02 30.31
N VAL A 337 -10.09 -6.54 31.21
CA VAL A 337 -9.12 -5.74 31.98
C VAL A 337 -8.19 -4.94 31.05
N VAL A 338 -7.86 -5.47 29.86
CA VAL A 338 -6.97 -4.81 28.90
C VAL A 338 -7.66 -3.76 28.03
N TYR A 339 -8.99 -3.63 28.12
CA TYR A 339 -9.75 -2.71 27.27
C TYR A 339 -9.57 -1.28 27.78
N PRO A 340 -9.47 -0.29 26.89
CA PRO A 340 -9.25 1.10 27.27
C PRO A 340 -10.46 1.65 28.03
N GLU A 341 -10.19 2.38 29.12
CA GLU A 341 -11.23 2.97 29.96
C GLU A 341 -11.48 4.43 29.62
N PHE A 342 -12.75 4.81 29.57
CA PHE A 342 -13.17 6.20 29.48
C PHE A 342 -13.89 6.59 30.78
N PRO A 343 -13.55 7.73 31.40
CA PRO A 343 -14.15 8.12 32.68
C PRO A 343 -15.64 8.43 32.53
N MET A 344 -16.47 7.84 33.40
CA MET A 344 -17.90 8.15 33.51
C MET A 344 -18.07 9.51 34.25
N ILE A 345 -18.78 10.45 33.64
CA ILE A 345 -19.17 11.73 34.27
C ILE A 345 -20.57 11.54 34.87
N ASP A 346 -20.69 11.51 36.20
CA ASP A 346 -21.56 12.36 37.05
C ASP A 346 -21.63 11.85 38.52
N GLU A 347 -21.95 12.74 39.46
CA GLU A 347 -21.89 12.59 40.92
C GLU A 347 -23.26 12.29 41.59
N SER A 348 -23.28 11.45 42.63
CA SER A 348 -23.75 11.83 43.99
C SER A 348 -23.50 10.69 45.00
N LYS A 349 -23.37 11.06 46.29
CA LYS A 349 -22.89 10.23 47.41
C LYS A 349 -24.03 9.77 48.33
N THR A 350 -23.85 8.61 48.97
CA THR A 350 -24.03 8.42 50.42
C THR A 350 -23.14 7.26 50.91
N ASP A 351 -22.35 7.51 51.95
CA ASP A 351 -21.39 6.59 52.59
C ASP A 351 -22.06 5.97 53.82
N LEU A 352 -22.04 4.63 53.92
CA LEU A 352 -22.65 3.85 55.00
C LEU A 352 -21.63 2.84 55.54
N SER A 353 -20.81 3.28 56.48
CA SER A 353 -19.84 2.43 57.18
C SER A 353 -20.14 2.33 58.68
N GLY A 354 -20.20 1.09 59.19
CA GLY A 354 -20.48 0.73 60.59
C GLY A 354 -19.58 -0.41 61.10
N LEU A 355 -19.26 -0.36 62.39
CA LEU A 355 -18.21 -1.11 63.10
C LEU A 355 -18.49 -2.62 63.30
N PRO A 356 -17.45 -3.47 63.42
CA PRO A 356 -17.60 -4.92 63.66
C PRO A 356 -17.85 -5.27 65.13
N ALA A 357 -18.63 -6.33 65.35
CA ALA A 357 -18.66 -7.11 66.58
C ALA A 357 -18.69 -8.62 66.23
N SER A 358 -17.97 -9.43 67.00
CA SER A 358 -17.82 -10.88 66.81
C SER A 358 -18.60 -11.67 67.86
N VAL A 359 -19.28 -12.75 67.46
CA VAL A 359 -19.90 -13.75 68.36
C VAL A 359 -19.57 -15.16 67.84
N THR A 360 -19.18 -16.06 68.74
CA THR A 360 -18.86 -17.48 68.49
C THR A 360 -20.06 -18.40 68.77
N ASP A 361 -20.24 -19.45 67.96
CA ASP A 361 -21.15 -20.59 68.19
C ASP A 361 -20.39 -21.93 68.22
N ASP A 362 -20.95 -22.90 68.95
CA ASP A 362 -20.33 -24.07 69.58
C ASP A 362 -20.41 -25.39 68.78
N ASN A 363 -20.63 -25.37 67.45
CA ASN A 363 -20.92 -26.62 66.70
C ASN A 363 -20.02 -26.94 65.49
N GLY A 364 -18.72 -26.66 65.57
CA GLY A 364 -17.70 -27.43 64.82
C GLY A 364 -17.69 -27.34 63.28
N ALA A 365 -18.52 -26.50 62.66
CA ALA A 365 -18.40 -26.06 61.28
C ALA A 365 -18.26 -24.54 61.26
N TYR A 366 -17.14 -24.02 60.75
CA TYR A 366 -16.88 -22.57 60.69
C TYR A 366 -17.78 -21.93 59.62
N LEU A 367 -18.95 -21.47 60.04
CA LEU A 367 -19.80 -20.55 59.27
C LEU A 367 -19.39 -19.13 59.68
N TYR A 368 -18.83 -18.36 58.75
CA TYR A 368 -18.45 -16.98 59.01
C TYR A 368 -19.69 -16.09 58.87
N TYR A 369 -20.21 -15.63 60.01
CA TYR A 369 -21.27 -14.63 60.06
C TYR A 369 -20.67 -13.25 60.28
N ILE A 370 -21.10 -12.28 59.48
CA ILE A 370 -20.81 -10.88 59.71
C ILE A 370 -22.09 -10.21 60.21
N MET A 371 -22.00 -9.54 61.35
CA MET A 371 -23.04 -8.61 61.77
C MET A 371 -22.83 -7.29 61.03
N ALA A 372 -23.77 -6.96 60.16
CA ALA A 372 -23.78 -5.71 59.43
C ALA A 372 -24.96 -4.85 59.91
N LYS A 373 -24.74 -3.54 60.04
CA LYS A 373 -25.76 -2.58 60.44
C LYS A 373 -25.97 -1.58 59.31
N GLU A 374 -27.20 -1.49 58.80
CA GLU A 374 -27.56 -0.64 57.67
C GLU A 374 -27.61 0.85 58.07
N ASP A 375 -28.07 1.16 59.29
CA ASP A 375 -28.15 2.52 59.84
C ASP A 375 -27.91 2.57 61.36
N LYS A 376 -27.53 3.74 61.91
CA LYS A 376 -27.18 3.89 63.34
C LYS A 376 -28.31 3.49 64.32
N ASP A 377 -29.56 3.42 63.88
CA ASP A 377 -30.74 3.15 64.71
C ASP A 377 -31.49 1.83 64.40
N GLN A 378 -30.96 0.96 63.54
CA GLN A 378 -31.63 -0.30 63.12
C GLN A 378 -30.94 -1.56 63.68
N ASP A 379 -31.67 -2.67 63.87
CA ASP A 379 -31.10 -3.93 64.37
C ASP A 379 -30.06 -4.53 63.40
N CYS A 380 -29.03 -5.19 63.95
CA CYS A 380 -27.97 -5.82 63.15
C CYS A 380 -28.51 -7.01 62.36
N ASP A 381 -28.18 -7.08 61.06
CA ASP A 381 -28.48 -8.23 60.21
C ASP A 381 -27.26 -9.16 60.12
N TYR A 382 -27.52 -10.47 60.10
CA TYR A 382 -26.48 -11.49 60.02
C TYR A 382 -26.28 -11.89 58.55
N VAL A 383 -25.10 -11.61 58.02
CA VAL A 383 -24.75 -11.96 56.65
C VAL A 383 -23.79 -13.15 56.66
N LEU A 384 -24.23 -14.24 56.06
CA LEU A 384 -23.43 -15.45 55.92
C LEU A 384 -22.49 -15.33 54.71
N LEU A 385 -21.18 -15.46 54.97
CA LEU A 385 -20.16 -15.55 53.94
C LEU A 385 -19.68 -17.00 53.78
N PRO A 386 -19.78 -17.59 52.58
CA PRO A 386 -19.30 -18.97 52.33
C PRO A 386 -17.80 -19.13 52.56
N ASP A 387 -17.03 -18.14 52.12
CA ASP A 387 -15.59 -18.00 52.28
C ASP A 387 -15.24 -16.52 52.10
N TYR A 388 -14.04 -16.07 52.44
CA TYR A 388 -13.51 -14.76 52.03
C TYR A 388 -11.99 -14.70 52.20
N THR A 389 -11.33 -13.96 51.31
CA THR A 389 -9.91 -13.63 51.42
C THR A 389 -9.73 -12.37 52.27
N THR A 390 -8.81 -12.45 53.22
CA THR A 390 -8.52 -11.39 54.20
C THR A 390 -7.61 -10.28 53.65
N GLY A 391 -7.35 -9.26 54.47
CA GLY A 391 -6.27 -8.29 54.22
C GLY A 391 -6.63 -7.20 53.21
N GLY A 392 -7.87 -6.71 53.23
CA GLY A 392 -8.32 -5.63 52.36
C GLY A 392 -8.75 -6.06 50.95
N CYS A 393 -8.85 -7.36 50.69
CA CYS A 393 -9.33 -7.88 49.41
C CYS A 393 -10.85 -7.72 49.28
N LEU A 394 -11.32 -7.49 48.05
CA LEU A 394 -12.74 -7.55 47.72
C LEU A 394 -13.16 -8.97 47.38
N ASN A 395 -14.20 -9.41 48.06
CA ASN A 395 -14.81 -10.72 47.92
C ASN A 395 -16.19 -10.55 47.30
N TYR A 396 -16.39 -11.08 46.10
CA TYR A 396 -17.65 -10.99 45.36
C TYR A 396 -18.38 -12.32 45.47
N ILE A 397 -19.57 -12.30 46.05
CA ILE A 397 -20.39 -13.49 46.28
C ILE A 397 -21.69 -13.30 45.51
N ALA A 398 -21.92 -14.08 44.47
CA ALA A 398 -23.13 -13.98 43.67
C ALA A 398 -24.07 -15.16 43.93
N SER A 399 -25.37 -14.89 43.94
CA SER A 399 -26.38 -15.92 44.05
C SER A 399 -26.55 -16.67 42.72
N ALA A 400 -26.50 -17.99 42.79
CA ALA A 400 -26.76 -18.89 41.67
C ALA A 400 -28.20 -18.79 41.16
N TRP A 401 -29.13 -18.55 42.08
CA TRP A 401 -30.57 -18.56 41.86
C TRP A 401 -31.06 -17.20 41.38
N GLU A 402 -32.18 -17.21 40.67
CA GLU A 402 -32.85 -15.98 40.19
C GLU A 402 -33.60 -15.32 41.35
N GLY A 403 -32.88 -14.55 42.16
CA GLY A 403 -33.41 -13.92 43.38
C GLY A 403 -33.95 -12.50 43.21
N CYS A 404 -33.66 -11.81 42.09
CA CYS A 404 -34.04 -10.40 41.87
C CYS A 404 -34.77 -10.13 40.54
N GLY A 405 -35.21 -11.18 39.85
CA GLY A 405 -35.94 -11.08 38.58
C GLY A 405 -35.08 -11.38 37.35
N SER A 406 -35.69 -11.28 36.17
CA SER A 406 -35.03 -11.63 34.91
C SER A 406 -33.86 -10.71 34.64
N ARG A 407 -32.78 -11.28 34.07
CA ARG A 407 -31.52 -10.56 33.76
C ARG A 407 -30.78 -9.97 34.97
N CYS A 408 -31.18 -10.30 36.20
CA CYS A 408 -30.62 -9.76 37.42
C CYS A 408 -29.93 -10.84 38.27
N THR A 409 -28.76 -10.49 38.82
CA THR A 409 -28.03 -11.32 39.79
C THR A 409 -27.80 -10.55 41.09
N ASN A 410 -28.13 -11.19 42.21
CA ASN A 410 -27.83 -10.67 43.56
C ASN A 410 -26.36 -10.91 43.88
N LEU A 411 -25.66 -9.84 44.29
CA LEU A 411 -24.29 -9.91 44.78
C LEU A 411 -24.18 -9.39 46.21
N THR A 412 -23.36 -10.07 47.01
CA THR A 412 -22.86 -9.59 48.29
C THR A 412 -21.37 -9.37 48.15
N ILE A 413 -20.90 -8.16 48.46
CA ILE A 413 -19.51 -7.78 48.30
C ILE A 413 -18.96 -7.38 49.66
N TYR A 414 -17.85 -8.00 50.05
CA TYR A 414 -17.23 -7.78 51.35
C TYR A 414 -15.77 -7.34 51.19
N GLN A 415 -15.45 -6.19 51.80
CA GLN A 415 -14.08 -5.70 51.99
C GLN A 415 -13.74 -5.80 53.48
N GLU A 416 -12.73 -6.59 53.82
CA GLU A 416 -12.24 -6.64 55.21
C GLU A 416 -11.30 -5.46 55.49
N LYS A 417 -11.35 -4.95 56.72
CA LYS A 417 -10.33 -4.07 57.29
C LYS A 417 -8.93 -4.70 57.20
N THR A 418 -7.90 -3.89 56.96
CA THR A 418 -6.50 -4.33 56.98
C THR A 418 -5.89 -4.28 58.39
N ASP A 419 -4.98 -5.21 58.68
CA ASP A 419 -4.26 -5.29 59.97
C ASP A 419 -3.44 -4.04 60.28
N ASP A 420 -2.90 -3.39 59.24
CA ASP A 420 -2.13 -2.16 59.36
C ASP A 420 -2.96 -0.94 59.77
N ASN A 421 -4.30 -1.02 59.64
CA ASN A 421 -5.27 0.03 59.95
C ASN A 421 -4.98 1.40 59.29
N THR A 422 -4.15 1.44 58.26
CA THR A 422 -3.73 2.68 57.56
C THR A 422 -4.34 2.79 56.17
N THR A 423 -4.51 1.66 55.47
CA THR A 423 -4.96 1.67 54.06
C THR A 423 -6.47 1.44 53.94
N ILE A 424 -7.01 0.45 54.66
CA ILE A 424 -8.45 0.14 54.72
C ILE A 424 -8.82 -0.01 56.20
N PRO A 425 -9.10 1.10 56.92
CA PRO A 425 -9.27 1.08 58.37
C PRO A 425 -10.61 0.49 58.85
N ILE A 426 -11.56 0.28 57.91
CA ILE A 426 -12.91 -0.20 58.17
C ILE A 426 -13.29 -1.32 57.21
N SER A 427 -14.05 -2.31 57.71
CA SER A 427 -14.68 -3.32 56.84
C SER A 427 -15.94 -2.73 56.22
N SER A 428 -16.22 -3.07 54.97
CA SER A 428 -17.39 -2.61 54.23
C SER A 428 -18.13 -3.79 53.62
N LEU A 429 -19.46 -3.78 53.69
CA LEU A 429 -20.33 -4.80 53.13
C LEU A 429 -21.37 -4.15 52.24
N PHE A 430 -21.54 -4.67 51.04
CA PHE A 430 -22.50 -4.17 50.06
C PHE A 430 -23.42 -5.30 49.61
N ARG A 431 -24.72 -4.98 49.50
CA ARG A 431 -25.73 -5.85 48.88
C ARG A 431 -26.20 -5.17 47.61
N CYS A 432 -25.96 -5.83 46.48
CA CYS A 432 -26.13 -5.24 45.17
C CYS A 432 -27.07 -6.10 44.31
N ASN A 433 -27.95 -5.44 43.57
CA ASN A 433 -28.70 -6.06 42.48
C ASN A 433 -28.07 -5.59 41.17
N SER A 434 -27.33 -6.48 40.50
CA SER A 434 -26.73 -6.18 39.20
C SER A 434 -27.69 -6.63 38.11
N THR A 435 -28.05 -5.73 37.19
CA THR A 435 -28.97 -6.03 36.09
C THR A 435 -28.34 -5.63 34.76
N VAL A 436 -28.36 -6.54 33.79
CA VAL A 436 -27.98 -6.24 32.41
C VAL A 436 -29.25 -6.06 31.59
N HIS A 437 -29.51 -4.84 31.15
CA HIS A 437 -30.69 -4.54 30.33
C HIS A 437 -30.63 -5.17 28.94
N GLU A 438 -31.76 -5.16 28.24
CA GLU A 438 -31.88 -5.60 26.86
C GLU A 438 -30.92 -4.82 25.94
N VAL A 439 -30.17 -5.56 25.13
CA VAL A 439 -29.34 -4.97 24.07
C VAL A 439 -30.31 -4.48 22.99
N LYS A 440 -30.36 -3.17 22.77
CA LYS A 440 -31.19 -2.56 21.73
C LYS A 440 -30.29 -2.04 20.61
N GLY A 441 -30.59 -2.42 19.38
CA GLY A 441 -29.96 -1.87 18.17
C GLY A 441 -30.90 -0.91 17.46
N ASP A 442 -30.36 -0.04 16.60
CA ASP A 442 -31.18 0.80 15.72
C ASP A 442 -31.74 -0.06 14.57
N ALA A 443 -33.01 0.14 14.20
CA ALA A 443 -33.69 -0.65 13.17
C ALA A 443 -33.05 -0.48 11.78
N SER A 444 -32.18 0.52 11.60
CA SER A 444 -31.40 0.73 10.37
C SER A 444 -30.09 -0.05 10.29
N GLU A 445 -29.63 -0.69 11.38
CA GLU A 445 -28.34 -1.40 11.40
C GLU A 445 -28.39 -2.75 10.68
N PHE A 446 -29.55 -3.42 10.73
CA PHE A 446 -29.77 -4.70 10.08
C PHE A 446 -31.02 -4.66 9.21
N THR A 447 -30.96 -5.31 8.06
CA THR A 447 -32.07 -5.42 7.11
C THR A 447 -32.73 -6.79 7.19
N ASN A 448 -34.05 -6.80 7.43
CA ASN A 448 -34.89 -7.99 7.36
C ASN A 448 -34.42 -9.17 8.23
N LEU A 449 -34.16 -8.92 9.52
CA LEU A 449 -33.77 -9.95 10.49
C LEU A 449 -34.86 -11.02 10.69
N SER A 450 -34.46 -12.29 10.67
CA SER A 450 -35.31 -13.41 11.11
C SER A 450 -35.60 -13.32 12.61
N GLU A 451 -36.70 -13.92 13.06
CA GLU A 451 -36.97 -14.09 14.51
C GLU A 451 -35.89 -14.92 15.21
N ASP A 452 -35.19 -15.78 14.48
CA ASP A 452 -34.05 -16.53 15.01
C ASP A 452 -32.81 -15.63 15.20
N ASP A 453 -32.49 -14.80 14.20
CA ASP A 453 -31.39 -13.84 14.27
C ASP A 453 -31.56 -12.90 15.47
N LYS A 454 -32.78 -12.38 15.69
CA LYS A 454 -33.09 -11.49 16.82
C LYS A 454 -32.72 -12.11 18.17
N LYS A 455 -32.92 -13.42 18.35
CA LYS A 455 -32.55 -14.10 19.60
C LYS A 455 -31.04 -14.16 19.81
N HIS A 456 -30.27 -14.28 18.72
CA HIS A 456 -28.81 -14.23 18.78
C HIS A 456 -28.28 -12.81 19.02
N LEU A 457 -28.91 -11.78 18.44
CA LEU A 457 -28.45 -10.39 18.53
C LEU A 457 -28.81 -9.71 19.87
N TYR A 458 -30.06 -9.84 20.33
CA TYR A 458 -30.53 -9.09 21.52
C TYR A 458 -30.32 -9.85 22.85
N GLY A 459 -29.98 -11.14 22.72
CA GLY A 459 -29.72 -12.05 23.82
C GLY A 459 -30.96 -12.46 24.60
N ASN A 460 -30.80 -13.49 25.42
CA ASN A 460 -31.86 -13.99 26.30
C ASN A 460 -31.61 -13.56 27.76
N ASP A 461 -32.61 -13.81 28.61
CA ASP A 461 -32.53 -13.36 30.01
C ASP A 461 -31.47 -14.09 30.82
N GLU A 462 -31.17 -15.33 30.44
CA GLU A 462 -30.16 -16.16 31.07
C GLU A 462 -28.73 -15.66 30.79
N PHE A 463 -28.42 -15.34 29.53
CA PHE A 463 -27.14 -14.75 29.14
C PHE A 463 -26.88 -13.46 29.89
N ALA A 464 -27.89 -12.59 29.97
CA ALA A 464 -27.81 -11.30 30.67
C ALA A 464 -27.65 -11.47 32.19
N ARG A 465 -28.36 -12.42 32.80
CA ARG A 465 -28.21 -12.75 34.22
C ARG A 465 -26.80 -13.24 34.54
N ILE A 466 -26.26 -14.14 33.72
CA ILE A 466 -24.89 -14.64 33.87
C ILE A 466 -23.90 -13.48 33.70
N ALA A 467 -24.09 -12.59 32.73
CA ALA A 467 -23.27 -11.39 32.56
C ALA A 467 -23.28 -10.50 33.82
N ALA A 468 -24.45 -10.30 34.42
CA ALA A 468 -24.63 -9.43 35.58
C ALA A 468 -23.85 -9.89 36.83
N GLY A 469 -23.62 -11.19 36.97
CA GLY A 469 -22.83 -11.78 38.07
C GLY A 469 -21.41 -12.17 37.70
N ALA A 470 -20.93 -11.85 36.48
CA ALA A 470 -19.68 -12.37 35.92
C ALA A 470 -18.45 -12.20 36.82
N VAL A 471 -18.40 -11.14 37.61
CA VAL A 471 -17.30 -10.85 38.55
C VAL A 471 -17.14 -11.90 39.66
N ALA A 472 -18.22 -12.61 40.01
CA ALA A 472 -18.24 -13.53 41.16
C ALA A 472 -18.21 -15.01 40.75
N TRP A 473 -18.37 -15.31 39.46
CA TRP A 473 -18.41 -16.68 38.97
C TRP A 473 -17.03 -17.31 38.94
N THR A 474 -16.96 -18.58 39.33
CA THR A 474 -15.74 -19.41 39.29
C THR A 474 -15.99 -20.79 38.67
N GLY A 475 -17.25 -21.12 38.38
CA GLY A 475 -17.63 -22.47 37.95
C GLY A 475 -17.54 -23.53 39.05
N TRP A 476 -17.17 -23.14 40.27
CA TRP A 476 -17.00 -24.00 41.43
C TRP A 476 -17.96 -23.62 42.56
N TRP A 477 -18.48 -24.63 43.26
CA TRP A 477 -19.43 -24.48 44.36
C TRP A 477 -18.76 -24.87 45.68
N PRO A 478 -18.73 -23.97 46.68
CA PRO A 478 -18.27 -24.33 48.01
C PRO A 478 -19.16 -25.43 48.62
N ALA A 479 -18.56 -26.40 49.31
CA ALA A 479 -19.31 -27.43 50.01
C ALA A 479 -20.28 -26.78 51.01
N ASN A 480 -21.56 -27.19 50.96
CA ASN A 480 -22.69 -26.64 51.74
C ASN A 480 -23.29 -25.30 51.25
N TYR A 481 -22.81 -24.73 50.13
CA TYR A 481 -23.30 -23.47 49.54
C TYR A 481 -23.62 -23.63 48.05
N GLY A 482 -24.62 -24.46 47.74
CA GLY A 482 -25.08 -24.68 46.36
C GLY A 482 -25.84 -23.48 45.75
N ASP A 483 -26.13 -22.46 46.56
CA ASP A 483 -26.87 -21.27 46.16
C ASP A 483 -26.00 -20.07 45.81
N ARG A 484 -24.68 -20.14 45.99
CA ARG A 484 -23.76 -19.01 45.80
C ARG A 484 -22.42 -19.45 45.24
N GLN A 485 -21.82 -18.61 44.40
CA GLN A 485 -20.40 -18.71 44.05
C GLN A 485 -19.65 -17.49 44.59
N ILE A 486 -18.37 -17.69 44.85
CA ILE A 486 -17.50 -16.65 45.36
C ILE A 486 -16.24 -16.54 44.51
N LYS A 487 -15.83 -15.29 44.24
CA LYS A 487 -14.52 -14.97 43.69
C LYS A 487 -13.91 -13.81 44.47
N SER A 488 -12.67 -13.99 44.90
CA SER A 488 -11.90 -12.98 45.63
C SER A 488 -10.82 -12.38 44.74
N TYR A 489 -10.64 -11.07 44.83
CA TYR A 489 -9.62 -10.36 44.07
C TYR A 489 -8.59 -9.74 45.01
N LEU A 490 -7.32 -10.02 44.73
CA LEU A 490 -6.22 -9.55 45.56
C LEU A 490 -6.15 -8.02 45.58
N ARG A 491 -5.90 -7.47 46.77
CA ARG A 491 -5.76 -6.04 47.00
C ARG A 491 -4.72 -5.41 46.07
N GLY A 492 -5.09 -4.29 45.46
CA GLY A 492 -4.28 -3.58 44.45
C GLY A 492 -4.54 -4.02 43.02
N SER A 493 -5.37 -5.04 42.79
CA SER A 493 -5.83 -5.38 41.44
C SER A 493 -6.92 -4.42 40.95
N LYS A 494 -7.18 -4.43 39.64
CA LYS A 494 -8.22 -3.60 38.99
C LYS A 494 -9.60 -3.79 39.63
N TRP A 495 -9.91 -5.02 40.06
CA TRP A 495 -11.18 -5.40 40.67
C TRP A 495 -11.17 -5.38 42.20
N SER A 496 -10.08 -4.92 42.81
CA SER A 496 -9.91 -4.79 44.26
C SER A 496 -8.95 -3.65 44.56
N PRO A 497 -9.41 -2.39 44.40
CA PRO A 497 -8.56 -1.22 44.60
C PRO A 497 -7.95 -1.16 46.00
N ASN A 498 -6.73 -0.64 46.11
CA ASN A 498 -6.05 -0.47 47.40
C ASN A 498 -6.54 0.79 48.15
N LYS A 499 -7.85 0.89 48.37
CA LYS A 499 -8.53 1.94 49.14
C LYS A 499 -9.83 1.38 49.70
N VAL A 500 -10.41 2.06 50.70
CA VAL A 500 -11.80 1.80 51.10
C VAL A 500 -12.68 2.05 49.89
N VAL A 501 -13.46 1.03 49.48
CA VAL A 501 -14.41 1.20 48.37
C VAL A 501 -15.69 1.86 48.85
N SER A 502 -16.19 2.79 48.05
CA SER A 502 -17.51 3.38 48.23
C SER A 502 -18.58 2.61 47.44
N VAL A 503 -19.86 2.91 47.69
CA VAL A 503 -20.98 2.39 46.89
C VAL A 503 -20.75 2.63 45.39
N LYS A 504 -20.30 3.84 45.01
CA LYS A 504 -20.00 4.19 43.63
C LYS A 504 -18.86 3.37 43.04
N ASP A 505 -17.80 3.13 43.82
CA ASP A 505 -16.70 2.28 43.37
C ASP A 505 -17.23 0.87 43.07
N VAL A 506 -18.11 0.33 43.92
CA VAL A 506 -18.70 -0.99 43.73
C VAL A 506 -19.63 -1.03 42.53
N GLU A 507 -20.50 -0.04 42.35
CA GLU A 507 -21.37 0.09 41.17
C GLU A 507 -20.55 0.15 39.88
N GLU A 508 -19.49 0.95 39.88
CA GLU A 508 -18.57 1.10 38.76
C GLU A 508 -17.84 -0.21 38.45
N LEU A 509 -17.32 -0.91 39.47
CA LEU A 509 -16.65 -2.19 39.31
C LEU A 509 -17.59 -3.26 38.75
N LEU A 510 -18.82 -3.35 39.26
CA LEU A 510 -19.83 -4.30 38.79
C LEU A 510 -20.25 -4.00 37.34
N ALA A 511 -20.61 -2.76 37.04
CA ALA A 511 -21.03 -2.36 35.70
C ALA A 511 -19.90 -2.56 34.68
N ARG A 512 -18.66 -2.17 35.02
CA ARG A 512 -17.51 -2.35 34.14
C ARG A 512 -17.18 -3.82 33.91
N TYR A 513 -17.24 -4.66 34.94
CA TYR A 513 -16.97 -6.09 34.77
C TYR A 513 -18.02 -6.75 33.88
N ALA A 514 -19.30 -6.47 34.11
CA ALA A 514 -20.39 -7.05 33.34
C ALA A 514 -20.37 -6.58 31.87
N ILE A 515 -20.22 -5.27 31.62
CA ILE A 515 -20.12 -4.72 30.26
C ILE A 515 -18.83 -5.21 29.58
N GLY A 516 -17.72 -5.24 30.31
CA GLY A 516 -16.45 -5.76 29.82
C GLY A 516 -16.54 -7.23 29.42
N ALA A 517 -17.18 -8.07 30.23
CA ALA A 517 -17.42 -9.47 29.89
C ALA A 517 -18.22 -9.61 28.59
N ILE A 518 -19.27 -8.80 28.39
CA ILE A 518 -20.06 -8.81 27.15
C ILE A 518 -19.21 -8.35 25.97
N ALA A 519 -18.40 -7.30 26.14
CA ALA A 519 -17.53 -6.79 25.08
C ALA A 519 -16.46 -7.80 24.65
N ALA A 520 -15.78 -8.44 25.62
CA ALA A 520 -14.81 -9.50 25.33
C ALA A 520 -15.48 -10.72 24.68
N PHE A 521 -16.72 -11.03 25.06
CA PHE A 521 -17.51 -12.06 24.41
C PHE A 521 -17.95 -11.67 23.00
N ASP A 522 -18.23 -10.39 22.74
CA ASP A 522 -18.51 -9.94 21.37
C ASP A 522 -17.31 -10.14 20.45
N ASP A 523 -16.09 -9.93 20.96
CA ASP A 523 -14.85 -10.12 20.17
C ASP A 523 -14.51 -11.60 19.94
N HIS A 524 -14.60 -12.46 20.96
CA HIS A 524 -14.06 -13.82 20.92
C HIS A 524 -15.08 -14.95 21.17
N GLY A 525 -16.33 -14.58 21.44
CA GLY A 525 -17.39 -15.53 21.77
C GLY A 525 -17.94 -16.29 20.57
N ILE A 526 -19.04 -16.98 20.83
CA ILE A 526 -19.71 -17.83 19.83
C ILE A 526 -20.30 -16.94 18.74
N ARG A 527 -20.07 -17.28 17.48
CA ARG A 527 -20.52 -16.49 16.32
C ARG A 527 -21.80 -17.06 15.71
N HIS A 528 -22.64 -16.16 15.22
CA HIS A 528 -23.84 -16.42 14.41
C HIS A 528 -23.75 -15.64 13.10
N GLU A 529 -24.15 -16.24 11.98
CA GLU A 529 -24.15 -15.57 10.68
C GLU A 529 -25.53 -15.04 10.34
N VAL A 530 -25.62 -13.72 10.15
CA VAL A 530 -26.82 -13.05 9.66
C VAL A 530 -26.67 -12.84 8.16
N ALA A 531 -27.54 -13.48 7.38
CA ALA A 531 -27.48 -13.41 5.93
C ALA A 531 -28.10 -12.13 5.35
N ASN A 532 -27.69 -11.78 4.11
CA ASN A 532 -28.33 -10.75 3.28
C ASN A 532 -28.38 -9.33 3.90
N GLN A 533 -27.29 -8.89 4.51
CA GLN A 533 -27.18 -7.57 5.12
C GLN A 533 -26.58 -6.56 4.14
N GLN A 534 -27.11 -5.32 4.17
CA GLN A 534 -26.66 -4.23 3.29
C GLN A 534 -25.34 -3.57 3.72
N ALA A 535 -24.96 -3.72 4.99
CA ALA A 535 -23.82 -3.03 5.59
C ALA A 535 -22.84 -4.02 6.25
N VAL A 536 -22.24 -4.89 5.45
CA VAL A 536 -21.15 -5.77 5.93
C VAL A 536 -19.83 -5.02 5.89
N PRO A 537 -19.15 -4.85 7.04
CA PRO A 537 -17.84 -4.22 7.08
C PRO A 537 -16.82 -5.13 6.41
N THR A 538 -16.23 -4.65 5.32
CA THR A 538 -15.11 -5.32 4.63
C THR A 538 -13.88 -4.42 4.65
N GLN A 539 -12.70 -5.03 4.54
CA GLN A 539 -11.47 -4.25 4.46
C GLN A 539 -11.44 -3.46 3.14
N GLY A 540 -11.60 -2.15 3.25
CA GLY A 540 -11.44 -1.23 2.14
C GLY A 540 -9.98 -0.86 1.89
N GLN A 541 -9.69 -0.26 0.75
CA GLN A 541 -8.36 0.25 0.43
C GLN A 541 -8.37 1.78 0.44
N GLN A 542 -7.37 2.39 1.05
CA GLN A 542 -7.22 3.84 1.10
C GLN A 542 -5.94 4.26 0.39
N LEU A 543 -6.00 5.37 -0.34
CA LEU A 543 -4.84 5.98 -0.95
C LEU A 543 -4.11 6.83 0.10
N ASN A 544 -2.82 6.57 0.31
CA ASN A 544 -1.98 7.40 1.16
C ASN A 544 -0.97 8.13 0.28
N VAL A 545 -1.11 9.46 0.14
CA VAL A 545 -0.31 10.26 -0.79
C VAL A 545 0.71 11.10 -0.05
N ASP A 546 1.99 10.88 -0.33
CA ASP A 546 3.05 11.75 0.19
C ASP A 546 3.23 12.99 -0.68
N TRP A 547 2.35 13.97 -0.47
CA TRP A 547 2.28 15.21 -1.25
C TRP A 547 3.63 15.94 -1.45
N PRO A 548 4.53 16.06 -0.45
CA PRO A 548 5.82 16.73 -0.66
C PRO A 548 6.68 16.05 -1.73
N TYR A 549 6.72 14.72 -1.74
CA TYR A 549 7.51 13.98 -2.73
C TYR A 549 6.83 14.00 -4.10
N VAL A 550 5.51 13.83 -4.16
CA VAL A 550 4.74 13.89 -5.41
C VAL A 550 4.89 15.27 -6.07
N LEU A 551 4.68 16.36 -5.32
CA LEU A 551 4.85 17.72 -5.84
C LEU A 551 6.31 18.02 -6.20
N GLY A 552 7.27 17.52 -5.42
CA GLY A 552 8.70 17.64 -5.71
C GLY A 552 9.08 16.96 -7.03
N LEU A 553 8.58 15.75 -7.29
CA LEU A 553 8.83 15.02 -8.53
C LEU A 553 8.13 15.66 -9.74
N LEU A 554 6.84 15.96 -9.63
CA LEU A 554 6.09 16.64 -10.70
C LEU A 554 6.69 18.02 -11.03
N GLY A 555 7.03 18.78 -9.99
CA GLY A 555 7.74 20.05 -10.10
C GLY A 555 9.11 19.90 -10.73
N GLY A 556 9.87 18.87 -10.36
CA GLY A 556 11.17 18.53 -10.94
C GLY A 556 11.09 18.22 -12.43
N ILE A 557 10.08 17.45 -12.87
CA ILE A 557 9.82 17.16 -14.29
C ILE A 557 9.52 18.45 -15.06
N CYS A 558 8.61 19.29 -14.55
CA CYS A 558 8.29 20.57 -15.16
C CYS A 558 9.53 21.49 -15.22
N PHE A 559 10.32 21.55 -14.15
CA PHE A 559 11.55 22.35 -14.08
C PHE A 559 12.59 21.88 -15.10
N LEU A 560 12.85 20.57 -15.22
CA LEU A 560 13.77 20.02 -16.21
C LEU A 560 13.38 20.42 -17.64
N GLN A 561 12.09 20.33 -17.97
CA GLN A 561 11.62 20.71 -19.30
C GLN A 561 11.70 22.22 -19.54
N LEU A 562 11.39 23.03 -18.53
CA LEU A 562 11.51 24.48 -18.60
C LEU A 562 12.97 24.92 -18.76
N ALA A 563 13.89 24.30 -18.01
CA ALA A 563 15.32 24.54 -18.13
C ALA A 563 15.84 24.15 -19.52
N ALA A 564 15.39 23.02 -20.08
CA ALA A 564 15.73 22.61 -21.44
C ALA A 564 15.19 23.62 -22.48
N LEU A 565 13.99 24.15 -22.29
CA LEU A 565 13.41 25.20 -23.13
C LEU A 565 14.21 26.51 -23.03
N ALA A 566 14.60 26.93 -21.82
CA ALA A 566 15.43 28.12 -21.62
C ALA A 566 16.80 27.97 -22.31
N CYS A 567 17.44 26.80 -22.21
CA CYS A 567 18.64 26.46 -22.95
C CYS A 567 18.42 26.55 -24.47
N LEU A 568 17.31 26.01 -24.98
CA LEU A 568 16.97 26.09 -26.40
C LEU A 568 16.81 27.54 -26.88
N LEU A 569 16.14 28.39 -26.11
CA LEU A 569 15.95 29.81 -26.46
C LEU A 569 17.27 30.59 -26.42
N GLY A 570 18.15 30.28 -25.46
CA GLY A 570 19.47 30.90 -25.32
C GLY A 570 20.43 30.55 -26.46
N PHE A 571 20.43 29.28 -26.91
CA PHE A 571 21.39 28.77 -27.89
C PHE A 571 20.83 28.64 -29.31
N GLY A 572 19.58 28.21 -29.46
CA GLY A 572 18.95 27.96 -30.76
C GLY A 572 18.79 29.22 -31.61
N ASN A 573 18.71 30.40 -30.99
CA ASN A 573 18.64 31.67 -31.72
C ASN A 573 19.98 32.11 -32.35
N ARG A 574 21.09 31.41 -32.12
CA ARG A 574 22.41 31.81 -32.64
C ARG A 574 22.76 31.16 -33.98
N SER A 575 21.90 30.30 -34.53
CA SER A 575 22.13 29.58 -35.78
C SER A 575 20.86 29.49 -36.61
N VAL A 576 21.00 29.47 -37.94
CA VAL A 576 19.89 29.19 -38.85
C VAL A 576 19.55 27.70 -38.79
N VAL A 577 18.31 27.40 -38.40
CA VAL A 577 17.75 26.05 -38.37
C VAL A 577 17.28 25.69 -39.77
N ARG A 578 17.95 24.72 -40.41
CA ARG A 578 17.48 24.12 -41.67
C ARG A 578 16.38 23.10 -41.42
N ASP A 579 15.53 22.93 -42.43
CA ASP A 579 14.47 21.92 -42.42
C ASP A 579 15.08 20.50 -42.40
N GLU A 580 14.39 19.60 -41.70
CA GLU A 580 14.80 18.21 -41.46
C GLU A 580 14.60 17.29 -42.70
N SER A 581 14.24 17.83 -43.86
CA SER A 581 14.02 17.02 -45.06
C SER A 581 15.33 16.41 -45.58
N PHE A 582 15.26 15.17 -46.07
CA PHE A 582 16.42 14.49 -46.65
C PHE A 582 17.01 15.26 -47.83
N PHE A 583 16.17 15.92 -48.63
CA PHE A 583 16.61 16.79 -49.73
C PHE A 583 17.35 18.03 -49.23
N SER A 584 16.88 18.65 -48.14
CA SER A 584 17.60 19.75 -47.49
C SER A 584 18.96 19.27 -47.00
N MET A 585 19.05 18.13 -46.33
CA MET A 585 20.35 17.62 -45.87
C MET A 585 21.27 17.26 -47.04
N ALA A 586 20.76 16.64 -48.10
CA ALA A 586 21.53 16.29 -49.29
C ALA A 586 22.11 17.52 -49.99
N MET A 587 21.31 18.59 -50.09
CA MET A 587 21.77 19.86 -50.67
C MET A 587 22.87 20.51 -49.82
N LEU A 588 22.78 20.40 -48.48
CA LEU A 588 23.82 20.88 -47.57
C LEU A 588 25.13 20.07 -47.68
N LEU A 589 25.04 18.77 -47.92
CA LEU A 589 26.18 17.86 -48.06
C LEU A 589 26.81 17.87 -49.45
N LYS A 590 26.17 18.50 -50.45
CA LYS A 590 26.65 18.61 -51.83
C LYS A 590 28.13 19.06 -51.95
N PRO A 591 28.63 20.09 -51.23
CA PRO A 591 30.03 20.52 -51.33
C PRO A 591 31.04 19.46 -50.89
N ILE A 592 30.63 18.55 -50.00
CA ILE A 592 31.43 17.39 -49.59
C ILE A 592 31.40 16.34 -50.70
N MET A 593 30.22 16.09 -51.27
CA MET A 593 30.01 15.09 -52.32
C MET A 593 30.72 15.45 -53.64
N ASP A 594 30.72 16.74 -54.04
CA ASP A 594 31.37 17.23 -55.26
C ASP A 594 32.90 17.01 -55.29
N ARG A 595 33.51 16.68 -54.14
CA ARG A 595 34.95 16.35 -54.04
C ARG A 595 35.26 14.88 -54.31
N ILE A 596 34.24 14.02 -54.27
CA ILE A 596 34.37 12.61 -54.61
C ILE A 596 34.16 12.48 -56.12
N PRO A 597 35.03 11.75 -56.84
CA PRO A 597 34.83 11.55 -58.28
C PRO A 597 33.44 10.95 -58.55
N SER A 598 32.65 11.61 -59.40
CA SER A 598 31.22 11.29 -59.63
C SER A 598 30.97 9.85 -60.09
N LYS A 599 31.96 9.21 -60.73
CA LYS A 599 31.88 7.83 -61.23
C LYS A 599 32.11 6.76 -60.16
N THR A 600 32.75 7.10 -59.04
CA THR A 600 33.10 6.13 -57.98
C THR A 600 32.30 6.36 -56.71
N GLY A 601 31.83 7.59 -56.47
CA GLY A 601 31.14 7.98 -55.23
C GLY A 601 29.71 7.45 -55.06
N MET A 602 29.00 7.13 -56.15
CA MET A 602 27.58 6.75 -56.08
C MET A 602 27.32 5.38 -55.39
N ASN A 603 28.29 4.47 -55.40
CA ASN A 603 28.19 3.16 -54.75
C ASN A 603 28.86 3.12 -53.37
N MET A 604 29.43 4.23 -52.90
CA MET A 604 30.15 4.24 -51.62
C MET A 604 29.16 4.31 -50.45
N SER A 605 29.39 3.49 -49.43
CA SER A 605 28.68 3.63 -48.16
C SER A 605 29.07 4.93 -47.44
N GLY A 606 28.24 5.39 -46.50
CA GLY A 606 28.53 6.59 -45.70
C GLY A 606 29.88 6.51 -44.96
N ASP A 607 30.31 5.31 -44.57
CA ASP A 607 31.58 5.09 -43.89
C ASP A 607 32.77 5.04 -44.87
N GLU A 608 32.57 4.54 -46.09
CA GLU A 608 33.56 4.66 -47.18
C GLU A 608 33.77 6.11 -47.61
N ILE A 609 32.69 6.90 -47.69
CA ILE A 609 32.73 8.33 -48.00
C ILE A 609 33.57 9.09 -46.96
N LYS A 610 33.36 8.83 -45.66
CA LYS A 610 34.13 9.47 -44.57
C LYS A 610 35.61 9.11 -44.61
N ASN A 611 35.95 7.89 -45.07
CA ASN A 611 37.31 7.37 -45.12
C ASN A 611 38.03 7.64 -46.46
N HIS A 612 37.38 8.32 -47.41
CA HIS A 612 37.98 8.62 -48.70
C HIS A 612 39.23 9.52 -48.56
N PRO A 613 40.35 9.27 -49.27
CA PRO A 613 41.63 9.97 -49.08
C PRO A 613 41.56 11.51 -49.21
N LYS A 614 40.63 12.02 -50.03
CA LYS A 614 40.41 13.47 -50.23
C LYS A 614 39.65 14.15 -49.08
N LEU A 615 38.95 13.37 -48.26
CA LEU A 615 38.10 13.82 -47.16
C LEU A 615 38.69 13.45 -45.79
N LEU A 616 39.53 12.41 -45.76
CA LEU A 616 40.27 11.97 -44.60
C LEU A 616 41.10 13.14 -44.02
N PHE A 617 40.97 13.38 -42.71
CA PHE A 617 41.61 14.47 -41.96
C PHE A 617 41.13 15.90 -42.26
N LYS A 618 40.17 16.10 -43.16
CA LYS A 618 39.53 17.41 -43.32
C LYS A 618 38.50 17.64 -42.22
N ARG A 619 38.50 18.84 -41.66
CA ARG A 619 37.48 19.29 -40.69
C ARG A 619 36.51 20.23 -41.37
N VAL A 620 35.24 20.07 -41.05
CA VAL A 620 34.09 20.79 -41.61
C VAL A 620 33.40 21.62 -40.54
N ARG A 621 32.85 22.77 -40.91
CA ARG A 621 32.04 23.65 -40.03
C ARG A 621 30.81 24.12 -40.79
N TYR A 622 29.68 24.21 -40.10
CA TYR A 622 28.45 24.78 -40.67
C TYR A 622 28.47 26.30 -40.53
N ASP A 623 28.41 27.05 -41.63
CA ASP A 623 28.46 28.51 -41.65
C ASP A 623 27.74 29.07 -42.90
N TYR A 624 27.87 30.37 -43.18
CA TYR A 624 27.30 30.98 -44.39
C TYR A 624 28.32 31.81 -45.18
N ARG A 625 28.16 31.87 -46.51
CA ARG A 625 28.89 32.76 -47.42
C ARG A 625 28.04 34.00 -47.70
N GLU A 626 28.64 35.18 -47.62
CA GLU A 626 27.94 36.43 -47.96
C GLU A 626 27.72 36.51 -49.48
N GLY A 627 26.48 36.77 -49.89
CA GLY A 627 26.14 36.96 -51.30
C GLY A 627 26.78 38.25 -51.83
N LYS A 628 27.36 38.19 -53.04
CA LYS A 628 27.94 39.39 -53.67
C LYS A 628 26.81 40.24 -54.27
N ASN A 629 26.90 41.56 -54.17
CA ASN A 629 25.99 42.51 -54.83
C ASN A 629 24.49 42.36 -54.47
N GLY A 630 24.17 42.06 -53.21
CA GLY A 630 22.78 41.96 -52.74
C GLY A 630 22.11 40.61 -52.98
N GLU A 631 22.86 39.60 -53.43
CA GLU A 631 22.41 38.20 -53.44
C GLU A 631 22.20 37.67 -52.00
N PRO A 632 21.27 36.73 -51.80
CA PRO A 632 21.06 36.12 -50.50
C PRO A 632 22.31 35.39 -50.00
N ASN A 633 22.50 35.37 -48.68
CA ASN A 633 23.58 34.66 -48.03
C ASN A 633 23.43 33.15 -48.23
N GLN A 634 24.44 32.47 -48.74
CA GLN A 634 24.36 31.03 -49.02
C GLN A 634 24.78 30.22 -47.79
N VAL A 635 23.92 29.34 -47.31
CA VAL A 635 24.25 28.43 -46.19
C VAL A 635 25.11 27.27 -46.71
N ASP A 636 26.31 27.08 -46.16
CA ASP A 636 27.29 26.14 -46.71
C ASP A 636 28.16 25.45 -45.63
N ILE A 637 28.87 24.40 -46.02
CA ILE A 637 29.84 23.71 -45.18
C ILE A 637 31.27 24.19 -45.50
N PHE A 638 31.91 24.83 -44.53
CA PHE A 638 33.26 25.38 -44.62
C PHE A 638 34.30 24.31 -44.29
N ILE A 639 35.40 24.26 -45.05
CA ILE A 639 36.48 23.28 -44.82
C ILE A 639 37.74 23.99 -44.32
N GLN A 640 38.31 23.42 -43.25
CA GLN A 640 39.47 23.98 -42.57
C GLN A 640 40.66 24.18 -43.54
N GLY A 641 41.26 25.37 -43.51
CA GLY A 641 42.43 25.78 -44.30
C GLY A 641 42.16 26.46 -45.64
N ARG A 642 40.95 26.38 -46.24
CA ARG A 642 40.63 27.11 -47.50
C ARG A 642 39.65 28.25 -47.27
N ASP A 643 38.62 28.01 -46.46
CA ASP A 643 37.51 28.93 -46.27
C ASP A 643 37.64 29.76 -44.97
N GLU A 644 38.80 29.74 -44.31
CA GLU A 644 39.02 30.42 -43.02
C GLU A 644 38.93 31.95 -43.11
N LEU A 645 39.25 32.52 -44.28
CA LEU A 645 39.23 33.97 -44.52
C LEU A 645 37.81 34.55 -44.65
N GLU A 646 36.82 33.72 -45.00
CA GLU A 646 35.43 34.14 -45.24
C GLU A 646 34.50 33.92 -44.03
N SER A 647 34.95 33.21 -42.98
CA SER A 647 34.06 32.84 -41.87
C SER A 647 33.87 33.98 -40.85
N ARG A 648 32.62 34.39 -40.60
CA ARG A 648 32.26 35.25 -39.46
C ARG A 648 31.91 34.42 -38.22
N ARG A 649 31.98 35.04 -37.03
CA ARG A 649 31.68 34.36 -35.76
C ARG A 649 30.19 34.31 -35.39
N SER A 650 29.32 35.07 -36.05
CA SER A 650 27.88 35.17 -35.72
C SER A 650 27.02 35.37 -36.96
N TRP A 651 25.89 34.65 -37.00
CA TRP A 651 24.85 34.80 -38.02
C TRP A 651 24.20 36.19 -37.93
N THR A 652 23.94 36.82 -39.07
CA THR A 652 23.34 38.16 -39.16
C THR A 652 21.90 38.06 -39.67
N PRO A 653 20.98 38.94 -39.24
CA PRO A 653 19.64 38.99 -39.82
C PRO A 653 19.73 39.28 -41.33
N GLY A 654 19.01 38.53 -42.16
CA GLY A 654 19.10 38.68 -43.61
C GLY A 654 18.41 37.56 -44.41
N MET A 655 18.50 37.66 -45.74
CA MET A 655 17.99 36.65 -46.66
C MET A 655 19.03 35.53 -46.83
N TYR A 656 18.61 34.27 -46.63
CA TYR A 656 19.48 33.10 -46.77
C TYR A 656 18.96 32.11 -47.81
N SER A 657 19.83 31.60 -48.68
CA SER A 657 19.53 30.57 -49.69
C SER A 657 20.18 29.24 -49.39
#